data_AF-A0A497K3Q2-F1
#
_entry.id   AF-A0A497K3Q2-F1
#
_cell.length_a   1.000
_cell.length_b   1.000
_cell.length_c   1.000
_cell.angle_alpha   90.00
_cell.angle_beta   90.00
_cell.angle_gamma   90.00
#
_symmetry.space_group_name_H-M   'P 1'
#
loop_
_entity.id
_entity.type
_entity.pdbx_description
1 polymer ?
#
loop_
_entity_poly.entity_id
_entity_poly.type
_entity_poly.pdbx_seq_one_letter_code
_entity_poly.pdbx_strand_id
1 'polypeptide(L)'
;MARFLGVKYKYWLLLLLSIIFVSQFGASEYAFGDPEYLGYVVDDESGEPIPDAKVTVYYRRFYRRYSSRWYSASGTTTDDDGRFQLDMIQDRGYLIFVSHETDGETDYVPYGVYHTPGEEPEEETIRLWRSATVSLEGQDFFIETSAIPEVTIRVLEPNGQDHIDYGSFNLHYGSGSSTVSTYLNKPSGETYVPAGQDFVIKVTAYVEKGSDKLTETIIIDDYVEGGLSQGEVMSVDLRDRILPQSFDKIYNKTTGLTGLILDKEEQGFFLAVERQKLGNAESLTSAAQSRMDSGGFDEAFTSLREAYVILTDLENSVTSMLGDAERSVFILIVFIALTSQVMATLLYDDTVRKTTISGVVFIILLAVLYGLHPGAQITKPFDIMRMGAYSLVFVTLAGVIVPKILQRGPETTNASIQHMVVPILSISKRSLRRRRLRFLLTLTSVILLVASFISLTSFTSGFGLSLEKSGAPIDKDGVMIRTPDPPPTIGTAPSSGGIGVSGPLPLDFELVRWFSEATEVNEVIPRYENQPQREYREGYSPVGFINRTTVFGILSVNPRHEAEVNQLDSAVAEGEYMGDGVGEAMVSLGLAERLGVSLGDTFAFRAHERTHELTVVALLDDAILEELTDIDGDTILPRKIIEKERIEADGPDFIIEAVAPCSPNEIVITNLGTTVNMTWLMLTRLNLMLEPDVDALEYARTTALNRGFRVWASTDTGVYLAQLTGYFGGKGLPIIIPWVIVVLNVIVTMMNAYFERRKEVMIFSSIGMNPRHISAIFLAEAAVTGILGGCLGYLVGLGAYKFIYLVTPALQVKQKVSAIWSLGAIGISLAAVLIGGMVALRNSVSITPSLMRRWKVATLGDSEIETRIELPIHAFPEELDEYTNFIEEKLREGMKGREMMVSILKKTVEDDTRVFSFIYKSTNGGISSLYTKNRVVIEPIADGTYSTTLFLEGDFESIKKSGGFMRRVCLDWSMKREGQ
;
A
#
# COMPACT_ATOMS: atom_id res chain seq x y z
N MET A 1 55.54 15.88 10.24
CA MET A 1 54.61 16.71 9.44
C MET A 1 53.40 17.09 10.29
N ALA A 2 53.65 17.76 11.42
CA ALA A 2 52.66 18.07 12.46
C ALA A 2 52.98 19.41 13.16
N ARG A 3 53.59 20.36 12.43
CA ARG A 3 53.95 21.69 12.96
C ARG A 3 53.50 22.87 12.08
N PHE A 4 52.69 22.62 11.04
CA PHE A 4 52.22 23.66 10.11
C PHE A 4 50.69 23.90 10.12
N LEU A 5 49.93 23.20 10.97
CA LEU A 5 48.46 23.35 11.08
C LEU A 5 47.99 24.13 12.33
N GLY A 6 48.89 24.46 13.26
CA GLY A 6 48.54 25.14 14.51
C GLY A 6 48.29 26.65 14.41
N VAL A 7 48.55 27.28 13.26
CA VAL A 7 48.45 28.74 13.11
C VAL A 7 47.12 29.17 12.45
N LYS A 8 46.44 28.32 11.67
CA LYS A 8 45.15 28.67 11.05
C LYS A 8 43.94 28.55 11.99
N TYR A 9 44.02 27.73 13.04
CA TYR A 9 42.95 27.60 14.03
C TYR A 9 42.86 28.78 14.98
N LYS A 10 43.98 29.46 15.28
CA LYS A 10 43.98 30.62 16.19
C LYS A 10 43.25 31.82 15.58
N TYR A 11 43.35 32.02 14.26
CA TYR A 11 42.63 33.09 13.56
C TYR A 11 41.15 32.77 13.36
N TRP A 12 40.77 31.52 13.09
CA TRP A 12 39.35 31.13 13.03
C TRP A 12 38.68 31.15 14.41
N LEU A 13 39.39 30.75 15.47
CA LEU A 13 38.89 30.86 16.85
C LEU A 13 38.81 32.33 17.30
N LEU A 14 39.75 33.19 16.89
CA LEU A 14 39.69 34.64 17.12
C LEU A 14 38.60 35.33 16.30
N LEU A 15 38.27 34.81 15.11
CA LEU A 15 37.20 35.34 14.25
C LEU A 15 35.81 34.88 14.74
N LEU A 16 35.70 33.65 15.25
CA LEU A 16 34.52 33.16 15.98
C LEU A 16 34.36 33.84 17.34
N LEU A 17 35.45 34.04 18.09
CA LEU A 17 35.42 34.82 19.33
C LEU A 17 35.14 36.30 19.06
N SER A 18 35.61 36.90 17.95
CA SER A 18 35.24 38.28 17.61
C SER A 18 33.78 38.41 17.17
N ILE A 19 33.20 37.38 16.55
CA ILE A 19 31.77 37.33 16.25
C ILE A 19 30.93 37.12 17.53
N ILE A 20 31.47 36.40 18.53
CA ILE A 20 30.84 36.20 19.85
C ILE A 20 31.06 37.42 20.78
N PHE A 21 32.16 38.17 20.65
CA PHE A 21 32.45 39.36 21.48
C PHE A 21 31.81 40.63 20.92
N VAL A 22 31.65 40.75 19.59
CA VAL A 22 30.87 41.83 18.95
C VAL A 22 29.36 41.59 19.10
N SER A 23 28.93 40.42 19.54
CA SER A 23 27.52 40.16 19.93
C SER A 23 27.23 40.31 21.43
N GLN A 24 28.21 40.74 22.25
CA GLN A 24 28.04 40.85 23.72
C GLN A 24 28.32 42.24 24.33
N PHE A 25 28.70 43.27 23.56
CA PHE A 25 28.72 44.65 24.06
C PHE A 25 28.03 45.58 23.07
N GLY A 26 26.71 45.63 23.24
CA GLY A 26 25.80 46.57 22.60
C GLY A 26 24.45 46.60 23.32
N ALA A 27 24.44 46.38 24.64
CA ALA A 27 23.32 46.80 25.46
C ALA A 27 23.52 48.29 25.73
N SER A 28 23.09 49.12 24.80
CA SER A 28 22.64 50.45 25.16
C SER A 28 21.34 50.26 25.94
N GLU A 29 21.38 50.47 27.26
CA GLU A 29 20.22 50.95 27.99
C GLU A 29 19.85 52.30 27.38
N TYR A 30 19.04 52.27 26.33
CA TYR A 30 18.13 53.39 26.08
C TYR A 30 16.98 53.22 27.06
N ALA A 31 16.76 54.25 27.86
CA ALA A 31 15.51 54.41 28.58
C ALA A 31 14.41 54.57 27.52
N PHE A 32 13.70 53.50 27.21
CA PHE A 32 12.55 53.52 26.32
C PHE A 32 11.34 53.97 27.15
N GLY A 33 10.85 55.18 26.88
CA GLY A 33 9.42 55.43 26.98
C GLY A 33 8.76 54.78 25.76
N ASP A 34 7.57 54.21 25.96
CA ASP A 34 6.75 53.69 24.87
C ASP A 34 6.47 54.85 23.88
N PRO A 35 6.85 54.76 22.59
CA PRO A 35 6.38 55.72 21.60
C PRO A 35 4.87 55.53 21.43
N GLU A 36 4.10 56.54 21.86
CA GLU A 36 2.67 56.60 21.62
C GLU A 36 2.47 56.81 20.10
N TYR A 37 1.96 55.78 19.41
CA TYR A 37 1.49 55.94 18.03
C TYR A 37 0.08 56.49 18.09
N LEU A 38 -0.09 57.70 17.55
CA LEU A 38 -1.35 58.44 17.57
C LEU A 38 -1.86 58.57 16.13
N GLY A 39 -3.11 58.19 15.91
CA GLY A 39 -3.74 58.30 14.59
C GLY A 39 -5.22 58.67 14.70
N TYR A 40 -5.79 59.03 13.55
CA TYR A 40 -7.21 59.36 13.40
C TYR A 40 -7.82 58.46 12.34
N VAL A 41 -9.05 57.99 12.57
CA VAL A 41 -9.86 57.26 11.60
C VAL A 41 -11.00 58.16 11.17
N VAL A 42 -11.08 58.43 9.87
CA VAL A 42 -12.08 59.33 9.27
C VAL A 42 -12.74 58.69 8.05
N ASP A 43 -13.97 59.10 7.74
CA ASP A 43 -14.67 58.73 6.52
C ASP A 43 -14.05 59.46 5.32
N ASP A 44 -13.75 58.74 4.23
CA ASP A 44 -13.02 59.31 3.09
C ASP A 44 -13.81 60.38 2.30
N GLU A 45 -15.13 60.22 2.19
CA GLU A 45 -15.98 61.14 1.43
C GLU A 45 -16.35 62.41 2.21
N SER A 46 -16.74 62.24 3.48
CA SER A 46 -17.23 63.31 4.34
C SER A 46 -16.12 63.98 5.16
N GLY A 47 -15.03 63.27 5.43
CA GLY A 47 -13.95 63.71 6.33
C GLY A 47 -14.34 63.77 7.80
N GLU A 48 -15.52 63.23 8.17
CA GLU A 48 -15.97 63.17 9.56
C GLU A 48 -15.23 62.06 10.33
N PRO A 49 -14.96 62.26 11.64
CA PRO A 49 -14.34 61.23 12.48
C PRO A 49 -15.26 60.02 12.66
N ILE A 50 -14.68 58.82 12.67
CA ILE A 50 -15.41 57.56 12.88
C ILE A 50 -15.17 57.09 14.33
N PRO A 51 -16.15 57.21 15.23
CA PRO A 51 -16.05 56.69 16.59
C PRO A 51 -16.18 55.16 16.63
N ASP A 52 -15.71 54.54 17.71
CA ASP A 52 -15.84 53.09 17.99
C ASP A 52 -15.21 52.15 16.94
N ALA A 53 -14.39 52.64 16.00
CA ALA A 53 -13.65 51.83 15.06
C ALA A 53 -12.60 50.98 15.79
N LYS A 54 -12.62 49.67 15.57
CA LYS A 54 -11.72 48.71 16.19
C LYS A 54 -10.36 48.73 15.49
N VAL A 55 -9.33 49.09 16.23
CA VAL A 55 -7.93 49.11 15.78
C VAL A 55 -7.18 47.97 16.44
N THR A 56 -6.79 46.97 15.65
CA THR A 56 -6.05 45.78 16.13
C THR A 56 -4.61 45.82 15.63
N VAL A 57 -3.67 45.57 16.53
CA VAL A 57 -2.24 45.56 16.21
C VAL A 57 -1.72 44.14 16.22
N TYR A 58 -1.11 43.78 15.09
CA TYR A 58 -0.33 42.55 14.96
C TYR A 58 1.15 42.86 14.87
N TYR A 59 1.99 42.04 15.49
CA TYR A 59 3.45 42.20 15.46
C TYR A 59 4.16 40.95 14.95
N ARG A 60 5.34 41.15 14.36
CA ARG A 60 6.28 40.05 14.04
C ARG A 60 7.37 39.93 15.09
N ARG A 61 7.60 38.70 15.56
CA ARG A 61 8.59 38.39 16.60
C ARG A 61 10.05 38.48 16.10
N PHE A 62 10.28 38.37 14.79
CA PHE A 62 11.59 38.51 14.13
C PHE A 62 11.46 39.30 12.83
N TYR A 63 12.14 40.45 12.73
CA TYR A 63 12.14 41.31 11.52
C TYR A 63 12.92 40.69 10.33
N ARG A 64 13.73 39.65 10.54
CA ARG A 64 14.52 38.99 9.48
C ARG A 64 13.74 37.90 8.73
N ARG A 65 13.15 38.31 7.59
CA ARG A 65 12.84 37.61 6.32
C ARG A 65 12.32 36.15 6.23
N TYR A 66 12.06 35.41 7.31
CA TYR A 66 11.53 34.03 7.21
C TYR A 66 10.39 33.68 8.19
N SER A 67 9.79 34.66 8.86
CA SER A 67 8.60 34.46 9.70
C SER A 67 7.35 34.99 8.99
N SER A 68 6.45 34.11 8.55
CA SER A 68 5.15 34.47 7.97
C SER A 68 4.08 34.80 9.02
N ARG A 69 4.31 34.46 10.30
CA ARG A 69 3.29 34.51 11.35
C ARG A 69 3.26 35.87 12.06
N TRP A 70 2.08 36.48 12.05
CA TRP A 70 1.72 37.67 12.82
C TRP A 70 1.10 37.24 14.15
N TYR A 71 1.45 37.92 15.25
CA TYR A 71 0.89 37.68 16.59
C TYR A 71 0.07 38.90 17.00
N SER A 72 -1.13 38.72 17.54
CA SER A 72 -1.90 39.82 18.11
C SER A 72 -1.17 40.39 19.35
N ALA A 73 -0.91 41.70 19.38
CA ALA A 73 -0.26 42.38 20.50
C ALA A 73 -1.28 43.07 21.42
N SER A 74 -2.13 43.89 20.81
CA SER A 74 -3.03 44.83 21.50
C SER A 74 -4.13 45.27 20.54
N GLY A 75 -5.24 45.76 21.08
CA GLY A 75 -6.31 46.38 20.31
C GLY A 75 -6.96 47.50 21.11
N THR A 76 -7.39 48.56 20.43
CA THR A 76 -8.13 49.69 20.99
C THR A 76 -9.34 50.00 20.10
N THR A 77 -10.24 50.85 20.57
CA THR A 77 -11.28 51.49 19.76
C THR A 77 -10.97 52.99 19.62
N THR A 78 -11.51 53.63 18.59
CA THR A 78 -11.43 55.09 18.44
C THR A 78 -12.41 55.80 19.38
N ASP A 79 -12.06 57.02 19.79
CA ASP A 79 -12.95 57.90 20.56
C ASP A 79 -13.94 58.69 19.68
N ASP A 80 -14.75 59.57 20.29
CA ASP A 80 -15.75 60.41 19.60
C ASP A 80 -15.15 61.33 18.52
N ASP A 81 -13.85 61.63 18.60
CA ASP A 81 -13.09 62.43 17.63
C ASP A 81 -12.33 61.54 16.62
N GLY A 82 -12.62 60.23 16.59
CA GLY A 82 -12.02 59.25 15.69
C GLY A 82 -10.56 58.93 16.03
N ARG A 83 -10.08 59.33 17.21
CA ARG A 83 -8.67 59.22 17.60
C ARG A 83 -8.40 57.88 18.26
N PHE A 84 -7.26 57.27 17.95
CA PHE A 84 -6.76 56.07 18.61
C PHE A 84 -5.31 56.23 19.05
N GLN A 85 -4.95 55.47 20.09
CA GLN A 85 -3.62 55.45 20.66
C GLN A 85 -3.14 54.01 20.83
N LEU A 86 -1.92 53.73 20.38
CA LEU A 86 -1.31 52.40 20.45
C LEU A 86 0.06 52.46 21.13
N ASP A 87 0.26 51.55 22.09
CA ASP A 87 1.57 51.33 22.70
C ASP A 87 2.37 50.36 21.83
N MET A 88 3.37 50.88 21.14
CA MET A 88 4.20 50.11 20.20
C MET A 88 5.65 50.00 20.69
N ILE A 89 6.18 48.78 20.75
CA ILE A 89 7.59 48.52 21.09
C ILE A 89 8.47 48.82 19.86
N GLN A 90 9.43 49.73 20.00
CA GLN A 90 10.20 50.35 18.91
C GLN A 90 11.05 49.39 18.01
N ASP A 91 11.19 48.11 18.38
CA ASP A 91 12.09 47.14 17.71
C ASP A 91 11.35 46.00 16.97
N ARG A 92 10.10 46.23 16.56
CA ARG A 92 9.28 45.25 15.81
C ARG A 92 8.58 45.91 14.62
N GLY A 93 8.31 45.10 13.59
CA GLY A 93 7.38 45.49 12.53
C GLY A 93 5.95 45.22 12.95
N TYR A 94 5.07 46.19 12.69
CA TYR A 94 3.66 46.15 13.06
C TYR A 94 2.76 46.15 11.84
N LEU A 95 1.60 45.54 12.00
CA LEU A 95 0.47 45.65 11.10
C LEU A 95 -0.66 46.24 11.92
N ILE A 96 -1.10 47.43 11.53
CA ILE A 96 -2.27 48.09 12.11
C ILE A 96 -3.45 47.73 11.21
N PHE A 97 -4.47 47.11 11.79
CA PHE A 97 -5.68 46.68 11.08
C PHE A 97 -6.90 47.37 11.70
N VAL A 98 -7.65 48.09 10.88
CA VAL A 98 -8.80 48.90 11.31
C VAL A 98 -10.07 48.34 10.67
N SER A 99 -11.08 48.09 11.49
CA SER A 99 -12.40 47.63 11.07
C SER A 99 -13.48 48.34 11.88
N HIS A 100 -14.61 48.67 11.27
CA HIS A 100 -15.76 49.26 11.95
C HIS A 100 -17.00 48.42 11.67
N GLU A 101 -17.77 48.11 12.71
CA GLU A 101 -19.00 47.33 12.61
C GLU A 101 -20.13 48.03 13.38
N THR A 102 -21.31 48.15 12.76
CA THR A 102 -22.56 48.60 13.40
C THR A 102 -23.55 47.44 13.38
N ASP A 103 -24.13 47.10 14.52
CA ASP A 103 -25.09 45.98 14.66
C ASP A 103 -24.60 44.62 14.11
N GLY A 104 -23.28 44.42 14.00
CA GLY A 104 -22.63 43.20 13.49
C GLY A 104 -22.34 43.20 11.98
N GLU A 105 -22.74 44.25 11.25
CA GLU A 105 -22.44 44.45 9.83
C GLU A 105 -21.26 45.42 9.65
N THR A 106 -20.45 45.19 8.61
CA THR A 106 -19.24 45.98 8.34
C THR A 106 -19.58 47.20 7.48
N ASP A 107 -19.71 48.39 8.07
CA ASP A 107 -20.12 49.61 7.35
C ASP A 107 -19.01 50.24 6.51
N TYR A 108 -17.75 49.92 6.83
CA TYR A 108 -16.56 50.47 6.19
C TYR A 108 -15.61 49.39 5.71
N VAL A 109 -15.01 49.57 4.54
CA VAL A 109 -14.02 48.65 3.98
C VAL A 109 -12.82 48.56 4.94
N PRO A 110 -12.45 47.35 5.41
CA PRO A 110 -11.34 47.17 6.35
C PRO A 110 -10.02 47.65 5.78
N TYR A 111 -9.26 48.41 6.57
CA TYR A 111 -7.99 49.00 6.18
C TYR A 111 -6.84 48.38 6.97
N GLY A 112 -5.72 48.09 6.31
CA GLY A 112 -4.52 47.64 7.02
C GLY A 112 -3.25 48.21 6.44
N VAL A 113 -2.32 48.61 7.31
CA VAL A 113 -1.05 49.24 6.94
C VAL A 113 0.11 48.58 7.68
N TYR A 114 1.21 48.32 6.96
CA TYR A 114 2.46 47.84 7.57
C TYR A 114 3.29 49.03 8.04
N HIS A 115 3.67 49.01 9.31
CA HIS A 115 4.58 49.99 9.89
C HIS A 115 5.94 49.33 10.18
N THR A 116 7.00 49.95 9.66
CA THR A 116 8.38 49.45 9.78
C THR A 116 9.15 50.08 10.93
N PRO A 117 9.96 49.32 11.69
CA PRO A 117 10.72 49.87 12.80
C PRO A 117 11.81 50.84 12.32
N GLY A 118 11.80 52.06 12.87
CA GLY A 118 12.78 53.11 12.58
C GLY A 118 12.25 54.32 11.79
N GLU A 119 10.99 54.30 11.36
CA GLU A 119 10.28 55.49 10.88
C GLU A 119 9.73 56.26 12.09
N GLU A 120 9.87 57.59 12.12
CA GLU A 120 9.21 58.41 13.16
C GLU A 120 7.70 58.25 13.01
N PRO A 121 6.93 58.07 14.10
CA PRO A 121 5.48 58.02 14.01
C PRO A 121 4.97 59.41 13.60
N GLU A 122 4.73 59.62 12.30
CA GLU A 122 3.88 60.71 11.83
C GLU A 122 2.43 60.42 12.25
N GLU A 123 1.68 61.46 12.62
CA GLU A 123 0.23 61.34 12.87
C GLU A 123 -0.44 60.86 11.58
N GLU A 124 -0.79 59.58 11.52
CA GLU A 124 -1.36 58.96 10.33
C GLU A 124 -2.89 59.06 10.39
N THR A 125 -3.49 59.67 9.35
CA THR A 125 -4.95 59.73 9.20
C THR A 125 -5.40 58.60 8.28
N ILE A 126 -6.03 57.58 8.85
CA ILE A 126 -6.58 56.43 8.14
C ILE A 126 -7.95 56.81 7.58
N ARG A 127 -8.12 56.71 6.26
CA ARG A 127 -9.38 57.03 5.59
C ARG A 127 -10.12 55.76 5.21
N LEU A 128 -11.30 55.56 5.80
CA LEU A 128 -12.12 54.40 5.53
C LEU A 128 -13.11 54.68 4.40
N TRP A 129 -13.18 53.75 3.44
CA TRP A 129 -14.19 53.77 2.39
C TRP A 129 -15.48 53.13 2.87
N ARG A 130 -16.62 53.68 2.46
CA ARG A 130 -17.93 53.07 2.74
C ARG A 130 -18.01 51.69 2.08
N SER A 131 -18.52 50.70 2.80
CA SER A 131 -18.54 49.31 2.37
C SER A 131 -19.88 48.90 1.77
N ALA A 132 -19.81 48.03 0.78
CA ALA A 132 -20.86 47.10 0.40
C ALA A 132 -20.31 45.67 0.52
N THR A 133 -21.20 44.67 0.66
CA THR A 133 -20.78 43.28 0.86
C THR A 133 -21.18 42.42 -0.31
N VAL A 134 -20.21 41.68 -0.86
CA VAL A 134 -20.46 40.60 -1.82
C VAL A 134 -20.16 39.27 -1.14
N SER A 135 -21.19 38.43 -1.00
CA SER A 135 -21.08 37.06 -0.51
C SER A 135 -20.92 36.11 -1.69
N LEU A 136 -19.82 35.36 -1.71
CA LEU A 136 -19.50 34.38 -2.76
C LEU A 136 -19.78 32.96 -2.25
N GLU A 137 -20.81 32.32 -2.79
CA GLU A 137 -21.21 30.95 -2.46
C GLU A 137 -20.61 29.95 -3.46
N GLY A 138 -20.43 28.69 -3.04
CA GLY A 138 -20.08 27.58 -3.94
C GLY A 138 -18.66 27.58 -4.52
N GLN A 139 -17.67 27.99 -3.73
CA GLN A 139 -16.29 28.21 -4.17
C GLN A 139 -15.46 26.93 -4.44
N ASP A 140 -15.96 25.76 -4.06
CA ASP A 140 -15.23 24.48 -4.04
C ASP A 140 -15.70 23.44 -5.07
N PHE A 141 -16.53 23.84 -6.02
CA PHE A 141 -17.23 22.96 -6.99
C PHE A 141 -16.35 22.52 -8.17
N PHE A 142 -15.08 22.16 -7.93
CA PHE A 142 -14.16 21.68 -8.96
C PHE A 142 -14.17 20.15 -9.07
N ILE A 143 -14.52 19.63 -10.25
CA ILE A 143 -14.67 18.18 -10.50
C ILE A 143 -13.33 17.44 -10.56
N GLU A 144 -12.22 18.15 -10.76
CA GLU A 144 -10.89 17.60 -11.03
C GLU A 144 -10.09 17.25 -9.79
N THR A 145 -10.42 17.85 -8.64
CA THR A 145 -9.63 17.74 -7.40
C THR A 145 -10.50 17.32 -6.23
N SER A 146 -9.99 16.43 -5.38
CA SER A 146 -10.61 16.09 -4.09
C SER A 146 -10.12 16.94 -2.93
N ALA A 147 -9.03 17.68 -3.15
CA ALA A 147 -8.53 18.63 -2.17
C ALA A 147 -9.40 19.89 -2.14
N ILE A 148 -9.59 20.43 -0.94
CA ILE A 148 -10.20 21.74 -0.73
C ILE A 148 -9.26 22.79 -1.34
N PRO A 149 -9.72 23.62 -2.29
CA PRO A 149 -8.90 24.67 -2.88
C PRO A 149 -8.66 25.81 -1.88
N GLU A 150 -7.45 26.35 -1.90
CA GLU A 150 -7.20 27.68 -1.34
C GLU A 150 -7.81 28.70 -2.30
N VAL A 151 -8.83 29.41 -1.84
CA VAL A 151 -9.54 30.40 -2.65
C VAL A 151 -9.02 31.78 -2.28
N THR A 152 -8.58 32.51 -3.30
CA THR A 152 -8.13 33.88 -3.17
C THR A 152 -9.04 34.78 -3.97
N ILE A 153 -9.54 35.84 -3.33
CA ILE A 153 -10.44 36.80 -3.95
C ILE A 153 -9.71 38.15 -3.99
N ARG A 154 -9.78 38.84 -5.12
CA ARG A 154 -9.20 40.16 -5.31
C ARG A 154 -10.23 41.07 -5.93
N VAL A 155 -10.40 42.24 -5.33
CA VAL A 155 -11.15 43.34 -5.92
C VAL A 155 -10.19 44.15 -6.77
N LEU A 156 -10.51 44.28 -8.05
CA LEU A 156 -9.68 44.91 -9.07
C LEU A 156 -10.38 46.14 -9.64
N GLU A 157 -9.60 47.01 -10.25
CA GLU A 157 -10.10 48.13 -11.04
C GLU A 157 -11.00 47.64 -12.19
N PRO A 158 -11.88 48.49 -12.74
CA PRO A 158 -12.78 48.13 -13.86
C PRO A 158 -12.09 47.57 -15.11
N ASN A 159 -10.78 47.79 -15.25
CA ASN A 159 -9.97 47.22 -16.34
C ASN A 159 -9.65 45.72 -16.15
N GLY A 160 -9.96 45.15 -14.99
CA GLY A 160 -9.76 43.74 -14.63
C GLY A 160 -8.30 43.29 -14.48
N GLN A 161 -7.33 44.21 -14.49
CA GLN A 161 -5.89 43.91 -14.39
C GLN A 161 -5.22 44.59 -13.21
N ASP A 162 -5.56 45.85 -12.93
CA ASP A 162 -4.91 46.63 -11.89
C ASP A 162 -5.58 46.41 -10.53
N HIS A 163 -4.77 46.44 -9.48
CA HIS A 163 -5.26 46.37 -8.10
C HIS A 163 -5.76 47.74 -7.68
N ILE A 164 -6.85 47.75 -6.91
CA ILE A 164 -7.29 48.97 -6.22
C ILE A 164 -6.28 49.25 -5.10
N ASP A 165 -5.67 50.44 -5.15
CA ASP A 165 -4.66 50.87 -4.17
C ASP A 165 -5.37 51.31 -2.88
N TYR A 166 -5.49 50.38 -1.93
CA TYR A 166 -6.18 50.60 -0.65
C TYR A 166 -5.45 49.88 0.48
N GLY A 167 -4.63 50.66 1.19
CA GLY A 167 -3.75 50.17 2.25
C GLY A 167 -2.72 49.16 1.74
N SER A 168 -2.13 48.38 2.64
CA SER A 168 -1.15 47.34 2.32
C SER A 168 -1.75 46.01 1.86
N PHE A 169 -3.07 45.84 1.98
CA PHE A 169 -3.78 44.59 1.63
C PHE A 169 -4.43 44.59 0.26
N ASN A 170 -4.60 45.76 -0.38
CA ASN A 170 -5.18 45.90 -1.73
C ASN A 170 -6.46 45.06 -1.93
N LEU A 171 -7.35 45.06 -0.94
CA LEU A 171 -8.65 44.35 -0.98
C LEU A 171 -8.52 42.86 -1.34
N HIS A 172 -7.58 42.18 -0.67
CA HIS A 172 -7.30 40.76 -0.86
C HIS A 172 -8.00 39.89 0.20
N TYR A 173 -8.97 39.08 -0.26
CA TYR A 173 -9.83 38.23 0.56
C TYR A 173 -9.61 36.75 0.28
N GLY A 174 -10.25 35.87 1.05
CA GLY A 174 -10.23 34.42 0.84
C GLY A 174 -9.64 33.62 2.00
N SER A 175 -9.33 32.34 1.76
CA SER A 175 -8.92 31.37 2.79
C SER A 175 -7.43 31.43 3.15
N GLY A 176 -6.64 32.27 2.49
CA GLY A 176 -5.19 32.37 2.71
C GLY A 176 -4.84 33.09 4.02
N SER A 177 -3.76 32.66 4.69
CA SER A 177 -3.33 33.18 6.02
C SER A 177 -2.98 34.68 6.11
N SER A 178 -2.95 35.40 4.98
CA SER A 178 -2.67 36.85 4.92
C SER A 178 -3.78 37.63 4.22
N THR A 179 -5.02 37.12 4.22
CA THR A 179 -6.20 37.77 3.66
C THR A 179 -6.94 38.60 4.70
N VAL A 180 -7.69 39.59 4.23
CA VAL A 180 -8.56 40.43 5.07
C VAL A 180 -9.60 39.57 5.82
N SER A 181 -10.18 38.55 5.18
CA SER A 181 -11.15 37.62 5.79
C SER A 181 -10.58 36.92 7.04
N THR A 182 -9.30 36.53 7.01
CA THR A 182 -8.62 35.88 8.14
C THR A 182 -8.46 36.82 9.34
N TYR A 183 -8.16 38.10 9.09
CA TYR A 183 -8.00 39.10 10.17
C TYR A 183 -9.32 39.55 10.79
N LEU A 184 -10.42 39.50 10.03
CA LEU A 184 -11.77 39.81 10.52
C LEU A 184 -12.45 38.63 11.20
N ASN A 185 -11.89 37.42 11.06
CA ASN A 185 -12.53 36.18 11.50
C ASN A 185 -13.95 36.02 10.89
N LYS A 186 -14.08 36.38 9.60
CA LYS A 186 -15.31 36.28 8.80
C LYS A 186 -15.20 35.15 7.76
N PRO A 187 -16.32 34.66 7.20
CA PRO A 187 -16.30 33.65 6.15
C PRO A 187 -15.40 34.06 4.97
N SER A 188 -14.69 33.11 4.37
CA SER A 188 -13.76 33.39 3.27
C SER A 188 -14.45 33.89 1.99
N GLY A 189 -15.77 33.72 1.88
CA GLY A 189 -16.57 34.23 0.77
C GLY A 189 -17.16 35.61 0.94
N GLU A 190 -17.09 36.19 2.14
CA GLU A 190 -17.48 37.58 2.32
C GLU A 190 -16.36 38.51 1.86
N THR A 191 -16.70 39.36 0.89
CA THR A 191 -15.81 40.33 0.28
C THR A 191 -16.40 41.72 0.49
N TYR A 192 -15.66 42.60 1.18
CA TYR A 192 -16.08 43.99 1.37
C TYR A 192 -15.48 44.86 0.25
N VAL A 193 -16.36 45.56 -0.47
CA VAL A 193 -16.03 46.34 -1.67
C VAL A 193 -16.37 47.81 -1.47
N PRO A 194 -15.69 48.75 -2.15
CA PRO A 194 -16.00 50.16 -2.05
C PRO A 194 -17.40 50.47 -2.61
N ALA A 195 -18.26 51.06 -1.79
CA ALA A 195 -19.58 51.51 -2.21
C ALA A 195 -19.48 52.69 -3.19
N GLY A 196 -20.34 52.71 -4.20
CA GLY A 196 -20.43 53.78 -5.20
C GLY A 196 -19.31 53.80 -6.25
N GLN A 197 -18.39 52.84 -6.23
CA GLN A 197 -17.31 52.70 -7.21
C GLN A 197 -17.51 51.46 -8.09
N ASP A 198 -17.04 51.52 -9.34
CA ASP A 198 -17.05 50.38 -10.24
C ASP A 198 -15.84 49.48 -9.93
N PHE A 199 -16.04 48.16 -9.94
CA PHE A 199 -14.98 47.19 -9.65
C PHE A 199 -15.20 45.85 -10.35
N VAL A 200 -14.16 45.01 -10.38
CA VAL A 200 -14.21 43.63 -10.87
C VAL A 200 -13.73 42.70 -9.75
N ILE A 201 -14.42 41.58 -9.53
CA ILE A 201 -13.97 40.56 -8.58
C ILE A 201 -13.27 39.44 -9.34
N LYS A 202 -12.03 39.17 -8.96
CA LYS A 202 -11.25 38.02 -9.46
C LYS A 202 -11.15 36.98 -8.37
N VAL A 203 -11.74 35.82 -8.61
CA VAL A 203 -11.63 34.64 -7.75
C VAL A 203 -10.61 33.69 -8.35
N THR A 204 -9.61 33.29 -7.59
CA THR A 204 -8.58 32.33 -8.01
C THR A 204 -8.52 31.19 -7.01
N ALA A 205 -8.87 29.99 -7.47
CA ALA A 205 -8.79 28.76 -6.70
C ALA A 205 -7.48 28.04 -7.00
N TYR A 206 -6.73 27.68 -5.96
CA TYR A 206 -5.44 27.05 -6.05
C TYR A 206 -5.40 25.76 -5.23
N VAL A 207 -4.95 24.66 -5.84
CA VAL A 207 -4.66 23.40 -5.16
C VAL A 207 -3.26 22.94 -5.53
N GLU A 208 -2.44 22.63 -4.51
CA GLU A 208 -1.18 21.92 -4.68
C GLU A 208 -1.07 20.81 -3.62
N LYS A 209 -1.63 19.62 -3.93
CA LYS A 209 -1.58 18.45 -3.04
C LYS A 209 -1.12 17.21 -3.79
N GLY A 210 0.12 16.79 -3.55
CA GLY A 210 0.70 15.61 -4.23
C GLY A 210 0.86 15.83 -5.74
N SER A 211 0.12 15.06 -6.55
CA SER A 211 0.03 15.23 -8.01
C SER A 211 -1.02 16.26 -8.44
N ASP A 212 -1.93 16.64 -7.55
CA ASP A 212 -3.06 17.50 -7.88
C ASP A 212 -2.57 18.94 -7.87
N LYS A 213 -2.48 19.52 -9.07
CA LYS A 213 -2.19 20.94 -9.29
C LYS A 213 -3.34 21.54 -10.08
N LEU A 214 -4.11 22.40 -9.43
CA LEU A 214 -5.21 23.12 -10.05
C LEU A 214 -5.01 24.61 -9.82
N THR A 215 -5.19 25.39 -10.87
CA THR A 215 -5.29 26.85 -10.76
C THR A 215 -6.39 27.28 -11.70
N GLU A 216 -7.53 27.67 -11.13
CA GLU A 216 -8.69 28.12 -11.89
C GLU A 216 -8.99 29.56 -11.50
N THR A 217 -9.37 30.36 -12.49
CA THR A 217 -9.64 31.79 -12.30
C THR A 217 -11.00 32.13 -12.87
N ILE A 218 -11.83 32.76 -12.05
CA ILE A 218 -13.16 33.23 -12.39
C ILE A 218 -13.15 34.76 -12.24
N ILE A 219 -13.69 35.45 -13.23
CA ILE A 219 -13.84 36.90 -13.23
C ILE A 219 -15.33 37.20 -13.13
N ILE A 220 -15.68 38.13 -12.24
CA ILE A 220 -17.03 38.68 -12.06
C ILE A 220 -16.96 40.15 -12.39
N ASP A 221 -17.55 40.49 -13.54
CA ASP A 221 -17.61 41.82 -14.14
C ASP A 221 -19.01 42.45 -14.06
N ASP A 222 -19.91 41.86 -13.27
CA ASP A 222 -21.30 42.30 -13.10
C ASP A 222 -21.43 43.72 -12.50
N TYR A 223 -20.35 44.27 -11.92
CA TYR A 223 -20.32 45.54 -11.19
C TYR A 223 -19.52 46.67 -11.89
N VAL A 224 -19.19 46.50 -13.18
CA VAL A 224 -18.44 47.49 -13.97
C VAL A 224 -19.31 48.67 -14.43
N GLU A 225 -20.64 48.52 -14.44
CA GLU A 225 -21.60 49.56 -14.78
C GLU A 225 -22.70 49.64 -13.71
N GLY A 226 -22.42 50.24 -12.55
CA GLY A 226 -23.44 50.52 -11.55
C GLY A 226 -23.02 50.47 -10.08
N GLY A 227 -21.82 49.92 -9.78
CA GLY A 227 -21.31 49.75 -8.41
C GLY A 227 -22.30 49.08 -7.45
N LEU A 228 -22.06 49.23 -6.16
CA LEU A 228 -23.02 48.86 -5.09
C LEU A 228 -23.28 50.03 -4.18
N SER A 229 -24.50 50.13 -3.65
CA SER A 229 -24.87 51.14 -2.67
C SER A 229 -24.26 50.84 -1.31
N GLN A 230 -24.03 51.85 -0.46
CA GLN A 230 -23.52 51.62 0.90
C GLN A 230 -24.45 50.71 1.69
N GLY A 231 -23.88 49.68 2.33
CA GLY A 231 -24.63 48.67 3.10
C GLY A 231 -25.42 47.68 2.25
N GLU A 232 -25.30 47.72 0.92
CA GLU A 232 -25.94 46.74 0.04
C GLU A 232 -25.21 45.39 0.15
N VAL A 233 -25.98 44.31 0.35
CA VAL A 233 -25.47 42.93 0.42
C VAL A 233 -25.94 42.16 -0.81
N MET A 234 -24.99 41.68 -1.60
CA MET A 234 -25.25 40.87 -2.80
C MET A 234 -24.69 39.47 -2.61
N SER A 235 -25.50 38.44 -2.87
CA SER A 235 -25.02 37.06 -2.96
C SER A 235 -24.80 36.68 -4.42
N VAL A 236 -23.64 36.11 -4.71
CA VAL A 236 -23.25 35.58 -6.01
C VAL A 236 -22.90 34.11 -5.85
N ASP A 237 -23.65 33.26 -6.54
CA ASP A 237 -23.38 31.83 -6.58
C ASP A 237 -22.35 31.51 -7.67
N LEU A 238 -21.16 31.05 -7.27
CA LEU A 238 -20.12 30.68 -8.23
C LEU A 238 -20.44 29.38 -8.96
N ARG A 239 -21.37 28.55 -8.47
CA ARG A 239 -21.75 27.27 -9.10
C ARG A 239 -22.29 27.50 -10.51
N ASP A 240 -23.00 28.60 -10.73
CA ASP A 240 -23.51 29.01 -12.04
C ASP A 240 -22.41 29.29 -13.06
N ARG A 241 -21.19 29.64 -12.62
CA ARG A 241 -20.04 29.88 -13.50
C ARG A 241 -19.12 28.67 -13.60
N ILE A 242 -18.96 27.91 -12.50
CA ILE A 242 -18.04 26.76 -12.42
C ILE A 242 -18.62 25.52 -13.11
N LEU A 243 -19.90 25.21 -12.89
CA LEU A 243 -20.50 23.98 -13.40
C LEU A 243 -20.58 23.95 -14.93
N PRO A 244 -20.95 25.03 -15.65
CA PRO A 244 -20.89 25.03 -17.12
C PRO A 244 -19.49 24.73 -17.68
N GLN A 245 -18.43 25.28 -17.07
CA GLN A 245 -17.06 24.95 -17.46
C GLN A 245 -16.73 23.47 -17.22
N SER A 246 -17.28 22.89 -16.14
CA SER A 246 -17.15 21.48 -15.82
C SER A 246 -17.83 20.57 -16.87
N PHE A 247 -19.01 20.98 -17.37
CA PHE A 247 -19.67 20.30 -18.49
C PHE A 247 -18.81 20.31 -19.76
N ASP A 248 -18.24 21.45 -20.13
CA ASP A 248 -17.36 21.56 -21.31
C ASP A 248 -16.15 20.64 -21.20
N LYS A 249 -15.54 20.57 -20.02
CA LYS A 249 -14.41 19.66 -19.74
C LYS A 249 -14.82 18.19 -19.91
N ILE A 250 -15.95 17.79 -19.33
CA ILE A 250 -16.47 16.42 -19.46
C ILE A 250 -16.84 16.11 -20.92
N TYR A 251 -17.47 17.04 -21.63
CA TYR A 251 -17.84 16.88 -23.03
C TYR A 251 -16.61 16.68 -23.93
N ASN A 252 -15.57 17.50 -23.74
CA ASN A 252 -14.31 17.38 -24.48
C ASN A 252 -13.63 16.02 -24.21
N LYS A 253 -13.60 15.60 -22.94
CA LYS A 253 -13.02 14.31 -22.53
C LYS A 253 -13.80 13.13 -23.10
N THR A 254 -15.12 13.19 -23.04
CA THR A 254 -16.04 12.17 -23.59
C THR A 254 -15.84 12.07 -25.10
N THR A 255 -15.87 13.19 -25.83
CA THR A 255 -15.69 13.22 -27.28
C THR A 255 -14.33 12.66 -27.71
N GLY A 256 -13.26 13.04 -26.99
CA GLY A 256 -11.92 12.52 -27.22
C GLY A 256 -11.83 11.01 -27.01
N LEU A 257 -12.44 10.50 -25.93
CA LEU A 257 -12.48 9.07 -25.62
C LEU A 257 -13.36 8.29 -26.60
N THR A 258 -14.50 8.83 -27.03
CA THR A 258 -15.35 8.24 -28.06
C THR A 258 -14.58 8.07 -29.37
N GLY A 259 -13.89 9.12 -29.81
CA GLY A 259 -13.05 9.08 -31.01
C GLY A 259 -11.92 8.06 -30.89
N LEU A 260 -11.24 8.03 -29.73
CA LEU A 260 -10.18 7.05 -29.46
C LEU A 260 -10.71 5.61 -29.47
N ILE A 261 -11.82 5.33 -28.79
CA ILE A 261 -12.41 3.98 -28.73
C ILE A 261 -12.78 3.51 -30.13
N LEU A 262 -13.44 4.35 -30.95
CA LEU A 262 -13.82 4.00 -32.32
C LEU A 262 -12.60 3.70 -33.19
N ASP A 263 -11.56 4.56 -33.17
CA ASP A 263 -10.31 4.34 -33.92
C ASP A 263 -9.62 3.02 -33.51
N LYS A 264 -9.62 2.70 -32.20
CA LYS A 264 -8.99 1.48 -31.69
C LYS A 264 -9.81 0.23 -31.96
N GLU A 265 -11.13 0.30 -31.95
CA GLU A 265 -12.00 -0.80 -32.39
C GLU A 265 -11.76 -1.14 -33.87
N GLU A 266 -11.57 -0.14 -34.74
CA GLU A 266 -11.19 -0.36 -36.15
C GLU A 266 -9.83 -1.06 -36.29
N GLN A 267 -8.90 -0.78 -35.38
CA GLN A 267 -7.58 -1.43 -35.26
C GLN A 267 -7.65 -2.79 -34.52
N GLY A 268 -8.85 -3.32 -34.30
CA GLY A 268 -9.09 -4.68 -33.80
C GLY A 268 -9.08 -4.84 -32.27
N PHE A 269 -9.07 -3.76 -31.50
CA PHE A 269 -9.28 -3.82 -30.06
C PHE A 269 -10.74 -4.14 -29.74
N PHE A 270 -10.97 -4.91 -28.67
CA PHE A 270 -12.30 -5.19 -28.15
C PHE A 270 -12.55 -4.37 -26.88
N LEU A 271 -13.29 -3.27 -27.01
CA LEU A 271 -13.47 -2.23 -25.99
C LEU A 271 -14.93 -2.12 -25.50
N ALA A 272 -15.64 -3.26 -25.44
CA ALA A 272 -17.06 -3.28 -25.05
C ALA A 272 -17.30 -2.81 -23.61
N VAL A 273 -16.39 -3.14 -22.68
CA VAL A 273 -16.47 -2.71 -21.27
C VAL A 273 -16.20 -1.21 -21.15
N GLU A 274 -15.21 -0.73 -21.89
CA GLU A 274 -14.81 0.67 -21.99
C GLU A 274 -15.96 1.52 -22.57
N ARG A 275 -16.65 1.04 -23.60
CA ARG A 275 -17.83 1.69 -24.18
C ARG A 275 -19.01 1.78 -23.21
N GLN A 276 -19.19 0.75 -22.37
CA GLN A 276 -20.21 0.80 -21.33
C GLN A 276 -19.87 1.84 -20.25
N LYS A 277 -18.60 1.89 -19.81
CA LYS A 277 -18.15 2.92 -18.85
C LYS A 277 -18.37 4.33 -19.40
N LEU A 278 -18.06 4.54 -20.69
CA LEU A 278 -18.32 5.78 -21.39
C LEU A 278 -19.83 6.12 -21.39
N GLY A 279 -20.70 5.18 -21.74
CA GLY A 279 -22.16 5.39 -21.71
C GLY A 279 -22.71 5.67 -20.30
N ASN A 280 -22.12 5.08 -19.26
CA ASN A 280 -22.48 5.41 -17.88
C ASN A 280 -22.11 6.86 -17.53
N ALA A 281 -20.92 7.33 -17.96
CA ALA A 281 -20.50 8.71 -17.76
C ALA A 281 -21.40 9.71 -18.54
N GLU A 282 -21.81 9.38 -19.76
CA GLU A 282 -22.77 10.17 -20.55
C GLU A 282 -24.14 10.24 -19.85
N SER A 283 -24.61 9.12 -19.29
CA SER A 283 -25.86 9.09 -18.51
C SER A 283 -25.78 9.95 -17.26
N LEU A 284 -24.66 9.91 -16.53
CA LEU A 284 -24.43 10.75 -15.35
C LEU A 284 -24.37 12.24 -15.71
N THR A 285 -23.71 12.58 -16.83
CA THR A 285 -23.62 13.95 -17.34
C THR A 285 -25.01 14.47 -17.73
N SER A 286 -25.82 13.63 -18.38
CA SER A 286 -27.21 13.98 -18.75
C SER A 286 -28.09 14.18 -17.51
N ALA A 287 -27.93 13.33 -16.48
CA ALA A 287 -28.62 13.47 -15.22
C ALA A 287 -28.19 14.74 -14.46
N ALA A 288 -26.89 15.08 -14.49
CA ALA A 288 -26.37 16.31 -13.90
C ALA A 288 -26.97 17.56 -14.55
N GLN A 289 -27.09 17.58 -15.89
CA GLN A 289 -27.72 18.70 -16.61
C GLN A 289 -29.17 18.89 -16.14
N SER A 290 -29.94 17.80 -16.08
CA SER A 290 -31.33 17.86 -15.61
C SER A 290 -31.46 18.35 -14.17
N ARG A 291 -30.49 18.02 -13.30
CA ARG A 291 -30.47 18.47 -11.90
C ARG A 291 -30.11 19.94 -11.79
N MET A 292 -29.13 20.40 -12.56
CA MET A 292 -28.75 21.80 -12.66
C MET A 292 -29.92 22.66 -13.16
N ASP A 293 -30.64 22.21 -14.19
CA ASP A 293 -31.83 22.89 -14.71
C ASP A 293 -32.96 23.00 -13.66
N SER A 294 -32.97 22.11 -12.66
CA SER A 294 -33.91 22.13 -11.52
C SER A 294 -33.40 22.86 -10.28
N GLY A 295 -32.20 23.44 -10.31
CA GLY A 295 -31.56 24.14 -9.18
C GLY A 295 -30.81 23.24 -8.18
N GLY A 296 -30.68 21.95 -8.46
CA GLY A 296 -29.93 20.98 -7.64
C GLY A 296 -28.45 20.97 -8.00
N PHE A 297 -27.72 21.99 -7.56
CA PHE A 297 -26.31 22.18 -7.92
C PHE A 297 -25.38 21.12 -7.31
N ASP A 298 -25.65 20.69 -6.08
CA ASP A 298 -24.79 19.76 -5.33
C ASP A 298 -24.91 18.33 -5.89
N GLU A 299 -26.12 17.93 -6.27
CA GLU A 299 -26.36 16.65 -6.92
C GLU A 299 -25.89 16.65 -8.38
N ALA A 300 -25.93 17.80 -9.06
CA ALA A 300 -25.33 17.98 -10.38
C ALA A 300 -23.81 17.84 -10.30
N PHE A 301 -23.17 18.56 -9.37
CA PHE A 301 -21.73 18.48 -9.12
C PHE A 301 -21.27 17.05 -8.82
N THR A 302 -21.97 16.37 -7.90
CA THR A 302 -21.65 14.98 -7.53
C THR A 302 -21.72 14.06 -8.75
N SER A 303 -22.74 14.19 -9.61
CA SER A 303 -22.84 13.40 -10.84
C SER A 303 -21.76 13.73 -11.87
N LEU A 304 -21.42 15.01 -12.05
CA LEU A 304 -20.33 15.42 -12.96
C LEU A 304 -18.99 14.88 -12.46
N ARG A 305 -18.75 14.96 -11.15
CA ARG A 305 -17.54 14.44 -10.55
C ARG A 305 -17.42 12.93 -10.69
N GLU A 306 -18.50 12.19 -10.46
CA GLU A 306 -18.52 10.74 -10.70
C GLU A 306 -18.20 10.42 -12.17
N ALA A 307 -18.81 11.15 -13.10
CA ALA A 307 -18.51 11.03 -14.53
C ALA A 307 -17.03 11.34 -14.82
N TYR A 308 -16.47 12.40 -14.23
CA TYR A 308 -15.07 12.77 -14.38
C TYR A 308 -14.11 11.67 -13.88
N VAL A 309 -14.36 11.11 -12.70
CA VAL A 309 -13.58 10.00 -12.14
C VAL A 309 -13.65 8.78 -13.06
N ILE A 310 -14.84 8.42 -13.54
CA ILE A 310 -15.02 7.31 -14.49
C ILE A 310 -14.26 7.55 -15.81
N LEU A 311 -14.37 8.73 -16.39
CA LEU A 311 -13.70 9.08 -17.65
C LEU A 311 -12.18 9.14 -17.48
N THR A 312 -11.68 9.54 -16.31
CA THR A 312 -10.25 9.57 -16.00
C THR A 312 -9.69 8.17 -15.80
N ASP A 313 -10.37 7.30 -15.06
CA ASP A 313 -10.05 5.87 -14.98
C ASP A 313 -10.09 5.21 -16.36
N LEU A 314 -11.10 5.55 -17.17
CA LEU A 314 -11.26 5.02 -18.53
C LEU A 314 -10.09 5.41 -19.43
N GLU A 315 -9.70 6.68 -19.45
CA GLU A 315 -8.55 7.16 -20.23
C GLU A 315 -7.25 6.46 -19.80
N ASN A 316 -6.99 6.39 -18.49
CA ASN A 316 -5.82 5.71 -17.94
C ASN A 316 -5.83 4.21 -18.29
N SER A 317 -6.99 3.55 -18.22
CA SER A 317 -7.15 2.14 -18.58
C SER A 317 -6.90 1.90 -20.06
N VAL A 318 -7.45 2.74 -20.96
CA VAL A 318 -7.27 2.60 -22.41
C VAL A 318 -5.82 2.87 -22.79
N THR A 319 -5.22 3.96 -22.31
CA THR A 319 -3.82 4.30 -22.60
C THR A 319 -2.85 3.23 -22.09
N SER A 320 -3.06 2.71 -20.87
CA SER A 320 -2.30 1.59 -20.33
C SER A 320 -2.46 0.31 -21.17
N MET A 321 -3.69 -0.02 -21.57
CA MET A 321 -3.98 -1.18 -22.42
C MET A 321 -3.29 -1.09 -23.79
N LEU A 322 -3.25 0.10 -24.40
CA LEU A 322 -2.55 0.32 -25.66
C LEU A 322 -1.04 0.08 -25.53
N GLY A 323 -0.42 0.65 -24.48
CA GLY A 323 1.00 0.44 -24.20
C GLY A 323 1.34 -1.02 -23.89
N ASP A 324 0.46 -1.71 -23.16
CA ASP A 324 0.61 -3.14 -22.86
C ASP A 324 0.48 -4.02 -24.10
N ALA A 325 -0.46 -3.69 -25.00
CA ALA A 325 -0.68 -4.42 -26.24
C ALA A 325 0.53 -4.27 -27.19
N GLU A 326 1.15 -3.10 -27.28
CA GLU A 326 2.36 -2.89 -28.08
C GLU A 326 3.52 -3.74 -27.55
N ARG A 327 3.78 -3.72 -26.24
CA ARG A 327 4.88 -4.46 -25.62
C ARG A 327 4.69 -5.98 -25.68
N SER A 328 3.45 -6.45 -25.53
CA SER A 328 3.16 -7.89 -25.49
C SER A 328 3.41 -8.60 -26.82
N VAL A 329 3.26 -7.90 -27.96
CA VAL A 329 3.53 -8.44 -29.30
C VAL A 329 4.96 -8.95 -29.42
N PHE A 330 5.95 -8.19 -28.94
CA PHE A 330 7.35 -8.58 -29.04
C PHE A 330 7.65 -9.85 -28.23
N ILE A 331 7.02 -10.00 -27.06
CA ILE A 331 7.13 -11.22 -26.25
C ILE A 331 6.47 -12.40 -26.97
N LEU A 332 5.28 -12.19 -27.55
CA LEU A 332 4.56 -13.22 -28.32
C LEU A 332 5.34 -13.67 -29.56
N ILE A 333 6.05 -12.77 -30.24
CA ILE A 333 6.91 -13.12 -31.38
C ILE A 333 8.00 -14.12 -30.97
N VAL A 334 8.64 -13.94 -29.81
CA VAL A 334 9.63 -14.89 -29.26
C VAL A 334 8.98 -16.24 -28.96
N PHE A 335 7.77 -16.24 -28.38
CA PHE A 335 7.03 -17.47 -28.11
C PHE A 335 6.57 -18.20 -29.36
N ILE A 336 6.17 -17.47 -30.41
CA ILE A 336 5.82 -18.04 -31.71
C ILE A 336 7.07 -18.65 -32.36
N ALA A 337 8.23 -18.00 -32.26
CA ALA A 337 9.50 -18.58 -32.72
C ALA A 337 9.83 -19.89 -31.99
N LEU A 338 9.69 -19.91 -30.66
CA LEU A 338 9.88 -21.11 -29.84
C LEU A 338 8.91 -22.23 -30.22
N THR A 339 7.62 -21.91 -30.34
CA THR A 339 6.55 -22.85 -30.71
C THR A 339 6.78 -23.43 -32.10
N SER A 340 7.18 -22.59 -33.05
CA SER A 340 7.53 -23.02 -34.40
C SER A 340 8.70 -23.99 -34.40
N GLN A 341 9.75 -23.71 -33.63
CA GLN A 341 10.91 -24.59 -33.50
C GLN A 341 10.53 -25.93 -32.84
N VAL A 342 9.73 -25.91 -31.78
CA VAL A 342 9.23 -27.13 -31.12
C VAL A 342 8.37 -27.95 -32.09
N MET A 343 7.48 -27.31 -32.84
CA MET A 343 6.64 -28.00 -33.84
C MET A 343 7.49 -28.62 -34.96
N ALA A 344 8.43 -27.86 -35.53
CA ALA A 344 9.32 -28.34 -36.59
C ALA A 344 10.20 -29.49 -36.13
N THR A 345 10.70 -29.43 -34.88
CA THR A 345 11.44 -30.54 -34.28
C THR A 345 10.55 -31.76 -34.09
N LEU A 346 9.28 -31.65 -33.71
CA LEU A 346 8.39 -32.83 -33.61
C LEU A 346 8.17 -33.52 -34.96
N LEU A 347 8.04 -32.75 -36.04
CA LEU A 347 7.71 -33.29 -37.37
C LEU A 347 8.91 -33.94 -38.07
N TYR A 348 10.10 -33.33 -38.01
CA TYR A 348 11.26 -33.79 -38.78
C TYR A 348 12.50 -34.03 -37.91
N ASP A 349 13.41 -34.90 -38.35
CA ASP A 349 14.69 -35.18 -37.69
C ASP A 349 15.89 -34.51 -38.37
N ASP A 350 15.82 -34.28 -39.68
CA ASP A 350 16.85 -33.60 -40.44
C ASP A 350 16.94 -32.10 -40.10
N THR A 351 18.15 -31.60 -39.87
CA THR A 351 18.43 -30.23 -39.44
C THR A 351 17.99 -29.21 -40.49
N VAL A 352 18.20 -29.48 -41.78
CA VAL A 352 17.81 -28.57 -42.86
C VAL A 352 16.30 -28.46 -42.92
N ARG A 353 15.60 -29.60 -43.00
CA ARG A 353 14.12 -29.63 -43.00
C ARG A 353 13.52 -29.01 -41.73
N LYS A 354 14.11 -29.22 -40.56
CA LYS A 354 13.66 -28.58 -39.31
C LYS A 354 13.70 -27.06 -39.41
N THR A 355 14.82 -26.48 -39.85
CA THR A 355 14.95 -25.02 -39.95
C THR A 355 14.00 -24.45 -41.00
N THR A 356 13.86 -25.10 -42.16
CA THR A 356 12.92 -24.66 -43.21
C THR A 356 11.47 -24.71 -42.72
N ILE A 357 11.04 -25.81 -42.11
CA ILE A 357 9.67 -25.96 -41.60
C ILE A 357 9.42 -25.01 -40.43
N SER A 358 10.41 -24.77 -39.57
CA SER A 358 10.32 -23.76 -38.51
C SER A 358 10.13 -22.36 -39.09
N GLY A 359 10.81 -22.01 -40.19
CA GLY A 359 10.56 -20.76 -40.90
C GLY A 359 9.12 -20.65 -41.44
N VAL A 360 8.61 -21.70 -42.08
CA VAL A 360 7.25 -21.72 -42.64
C VAL A 360 6.18 -21.62 -41.54
N VAL A 361 6.28 -22.44 -40.49
CA VAL A 361 5.32 -22.41 -39.37
C VAL A 361 5.39 -21.08 -38.62
N PHE A 362 6.58 -20.48 -38.50
CA PHE A 362 6.76 -19.17 -37.89
C PHE A 362 6.03 -18.08 -38.68
N ILE A 363 6.18 -18.06 -40.02
CA ILE A 363 5.50 -17.09 -40.88
C ILE A 363 3.98 -17.23 -40.78
N ILE A 364 3.46 -18.47 -40.75
CA ILE A 364 2.02 -18.74 -40.60
C ILE A 364 1.53 -18.22 -39.25
N LEU A 365 2.19 -18.58 -38.15
CA LEU A 365 1.80 -18.13 -36.81
C LEU A 365 1.95 -16.62 -36.62
N LEU A 366 2.95 -16.00 -37.24
CA LEU A 366 3.14 -14.54 -37.23
C LEU A 366 2.01 -13.84 -37.99
N ALA A 367 1.58 -14.38 -39.13
CA ALA A 367 0.42 -13.86 -39.86
C ALA A 367 -0.88 -14.00 -39.05
N VAL A 368 -1.07 -15.13 -38.34
CA VAL A 368 -2.19 -15.31 -37.40
C VAL A 368 -2.14 -14.31 -36.26
N LEU A 369 -0.96 -14.07 -35.67
CA LEU A 369 -0.78 -13.06 -34.62
C LEU A 369 -1.17 -11.66 -35.15
N TYR A 370 -0.72 -11.30 -36.36
CA TYR A 370 -1.04 -10.01 -36.97
C TYR A 370 -2.56 -9.80 -37.19
N GLY A 371 -3.29 -10.86 -37.57
CA GLY A 371 -4.73 -10.80 -37.76
C GLY A 371 -5.57 -10.84 -36.48
N LEU A 372 -5.05 -11.44 -35.40
CA LEU A 372 -5.80 -11.67 -34.16
C LEU A 372 -5.42 -10.72 -33.01
N HIS A 373 -4.18 -10.27 -32.92
CA HIS A 373 -3.69 -9.46 -31.81
C HIS A 373 -3.70 -7.97 -32.18
N PRO A 374 -4.47 -7.12 -31.48
CA PRO A 374 -4.60 -5.70 -31.83
C PRO A 374 -3.29 -4.92 -31.72
N GLY A 375 -2.45 -5.27 -30.74
CA GLY A 375 -1.10 -4.73 -30.61
C GLY A 375 -0.25 -4.85 -31.88
N ALA A 376 -0.46 -5.91 -32.68
CA ALA A 376 0.30 -6.13 -33.91
C ALA A 376 -0.17 -5.22 -35.05
N GLN A 377 -1.40 -4.70 -34.99
CA GLN A 377 -1.94 -3.76 -35.97
C GLN A 377 -1.49 -2.31 -35.72
N ILE A 378 -1.31 -1.94 -34.44
CA ILE A 378 -0.81 -0.60 -34.07
C ILE A 378 0.71 -0.47 -34.18
N THR A 379 1.44 -1.59 -34.12
CA THR A 379 2.89 -1.61 -34.22
C THR A 379 3.32 -1.53 -35.69
N LYS A 380 4.39 -0.79 -35.98
CA LYS A 380 4.92 -0.67 -37.34
C LYS A 380 5.32 -2.06 -37.89
N PRO A 381 4.85 -2.45 -39.09
CA PRO A 381 5.16 -3.77 -39.66
C PRO A 381 6.65 -4.06 -39.78
N PHE A 382 7.47 -3.03 -40.01
CA PHE A 382 8.93 -3.15 -40.06
C PHE A 382 9.54 -3.62 -38.73
N ASP A 383 9.03 -3.14 -37.59
CA ASP A 383 9.51 -3.52 -36.27
C ASP A 383 9.12 -4.96 -35.91
N ILE A 384 7.90 -5.38 -36.27
CA ILE A 384 7.45 -6.78 -36.17
C ILE A 384 8.34 -7.70 -36.99
N MET A 385 8.61 -7.34 -38.25
CA MET A 385 9.45 -8.15 -39.15
C MET A 385 10.88 -8.27 -38.63
N ARG A 386 11.47 -7.15 -38.16
CA ARG A 386 12.81 -7.11 -37.58
C ARG A 386 12.91 -7.96 -36.32
N MET A 387 11.99 -7.78 -35.37
CA MET A 387 11.97 -8.58 -34.14
C MET A 387 11.68 -10.05 -34.43
N GLY A 388 10.83 -10.34 -35.42
CA GLY A 388 10.56 -11.69 -35.89
C GLY A 388 11.80 -12.39 -36.44
N ALA A 389 12.57 -11.68 -37.27
CA ALA A 389 13.84 -12.19 -37.80
C ALA A 389 14.84 -12.46 -36.67
N TYR A 390 15.01 -11.52 -35.73
CA TYR A 390 15.89 -11.70 -34.57
C TYR A 390 15.46 -12.88 -33.70
N SER A 391 14.16 -13.00 -33.41
CA SER A 391 13.62 -14.08 -32.58
C SER A 391 13.77 -15.45 -33.24
N LEU A 392 13.50 -15.55 -34.54
CA LEU A 392 13.67 -16.79 -35.29
C LEU A 392 15.14 -17.22 -35.35
N VAL A 393 16.06 -16.28 -35.63
CA VAL A 393 17.51 -16.56 -35.63
C VAL A 393 17.98 -16.97 -34.22
N PHE A 394 17.57 -16.22 -33.19
CA PHE A 394 17.95 -16.50 -31.81
C PHE A 394 17.48 -17.89 -31.35
N VAL A 395 16.20 -18.22 -31.55
CA VAL A 395 15.62 -19.50 -31.13
C VAL A 395 16.20 -20.66 -31.95
N THR A 396 16.41 -20.51 -33.25
CA THR A 396 17.02 -21.56 -34.08
C THR A 396 18.47 -21.80 -33.68
N LEU A 397 19.24 -20.74 -33.44
CA LEU A 397 20.61 -20.82 -32.94
C LEU A 397 20.67 -21.50 -31.57
N ALA A 398 19.81 -21.10 -30.63
CA ALA A 398 19.69 -21.73 -29.32
C ALA A 398 19.35 -23.22 -29.45
N GLY A 399 18.41 -23.59 -30.34
CA GLY A 399 18.04 -24.97 -30.62
C GLY A 399 19.18 -25.83 -31.20
N VAL A 400 20.22 -25.22 -31.78
CA VAL A 400 21.40 -25.91 -32.30
C VAL A 400 22.57 -25.89 -31.31
N ILE A 401 22.81 -24.78 -30.63
CA ILE A 401 23.94 -24.58 -29.72
C ILE A 401 23.70 -25.25 -28.36
N VAL A 402 22.53 -25.06 -27.74
CA VAL A 402 22.24 -25.55 -26.39
C VAL A 402 22.43 -27.06 -26.29
N PRO A 403 21.91 -27.90 -27.22
CA PRO A 403 22.16 -29.33 -27.17
C PRO A 403 23.64 -29.70 -27.26
N LYS A 404 24.44 -28.98 -28.06
CA LYS A 404 25.88 -29.23 -28.21
C LYS A 404 26.66 -28.89 -26.94
N ILE A 405 26.26 -27.85 -26.22
CA ILE A 405 26.88 -27.47 -24.94
C ILE A 405 26.54 -28.51 -23.87
N LEU A 406 25.27 -28.91 -23.77
CA LEU A 406 24.82 -29.90 -22.77
C LEU A 406 25.46 -31.29 -22.98
N GLN A 407 25.88 -31.61 -24.20
CA GLN A 407 26.58 -32.86 -24.52
C GLN A 407 28.09 -32.84 -24.17
N ARG A 408 28.71 -31.67 -23.94
CA ARG A 408 30.15 -31.56 -23.62
C ARG A 408 30.37 -31.74 -22.11
N GLY A 409 30.51 -32.98 -21.65
CA GLY A 409 30.94 -33.32 -20.29
C GLY A 409 32.02 -34.40 -20.28
N PRO A 410 32.86 -34.50 -19.22
CA PRO A 410 33.91 -35.51 -19.15
C PRO A 410 33.33 -36.93 -19.12
N GLU A 411 33.94 -37.86 -19.87
CA GLU A 411 33.61 -39.29 -19.97
C GLU A 411 33.88 -40.03 -18.64
N THR A 412 33.18 -39.65 -17.57
CA THR A 412 33.26 -40.35 -16.27
C THR A 412 31.94 -41.04 -15.96
N THR A 413 32.07 -42.19 -15.30
CA THR A 413 31.09 -43.28 -15.14
C THR A 413 29.79 -42.89 -14.42
N ASN A 414 29.66 -41.66 -13.93
CA ASN A 414 28.45 -41.12 -13.32
C ASN A 414 27.88 -40.01 -14.21
N ALA A 415 27.02 -40.38 -15.16
CA ALA A 415 26.32 -39.42 -16.00
C ALA A 415 25.43 -38.50 -15.15
N SER A 416 25.89 -37.26 -14.94
CA SER A 416 25.08 -36.19 -14.37
C SER A 416 23.80 -35.99 -15.21
N ILE A 417 22.68 -35.65 -14.56
CA ILE A 417 21.37 -35.42 -15.20
C ILE A 417 21.49 -34.45 -16.39
N GLN A 418 22.42 -33.49 -16.31
CA GLN A 418 22.67 -32.47 -17.32
C GLN A 418 23.06 -33.04 -18.69
N HIS A 419 23.85 -34.13 -18.73
CA HIS A 419 24.31 -34.75 -19.98
C HIS A 419 23.26 -35.69 -20.60
N MET A 420 22.26 -36.10 -19.83
CA MET A 420 21.16 -36.96 -20.32
C MET A 420 19.98 -36.17 -20.89
N VAL A 421 19.97 -34.84 -20.80
CA VAL A 421 18.86 -33.99 -21.27
C VAL A 421 18.58 -34.19 -22.76
N VAL A 422 19.61 -34.20 -23.61
CA VAL A 422 19.41 -34.32 -25.07
C VAL A 422 18.88 -35.71 -25.48
N PRO A 423 19.43 -36.84 -24.97
CA PRO A 423 18.82 -38.15 -25.15
C PRO A 423 17.36 -38.21 -24.66
N ILE A 424 17.06 -37.65 -23.49
CA ILE A 424 15.71 -37.62 -22.92
C ILE A 424 14.74 -36.86 -23.84
N LEU A 425 15.10 -35.67 -24.32
CA LEU A 425 14.28 -34.89 -25.26
C LEU A 425 14.06 -35.63 -26.58
N SER A 426 15.07 -36.32 -27.09
CA SER A 426 14.98 -37.14 -28.31
C SER A 426 14.01 -38.32 -28.14
N ILE A 427 14.08 -39.05 -27.02
CA ILE A 427 13.17 -40.15 -26.71
C ILE A 427 11.73 -39.63 -26.55
N SER A 428 11.56 -38.52 -25.83
CA SER A 428 10.26 -37.87 -25.60
C SER A 428 9.59 -37.48 -26.91
N LYS A 429 10.35 -36.84 -27.81
CA LYS A 429 9.89 -36.51 -29.17
C LYS A 429 9.42 -37.73 -29.96
N ARG A 430 10.20 -38.82 -29.97
CA ARG A 430 9.84 -40.05 -30.70
C ARG A 430 8.58 -40.70 -30.13
N SER A 431 8.43 -40.65 -28.82
CA SER A 431 7.25 -41.14 -28.11
C SER A 431 5.99 -40.37 -28.52
N LEU A 432 6.04 -39.03 -28.52
CA LEU A 432 4.92 -38.18 -28.98
C LEU A 432 4.54 -38.49 -30.44
N ARG A 433 5.53 -38.65 -31.33
CA ARG A 433 5.30 -38.96 -32.75
C ARG A 433 4.68 -40.34 -32.98
N ARG A 434 5.01 -41.33 -32.14
CA ARG A 434 4.46 -42.69 -32.22
C ARG A 434 2.98 -42.73 -31.80
N ARG A 435 2.55 -41.85 -30.89
CA ARG A 435 1.21 -41.86 -30.27
C ARG A 435 0.41 -40.60 -30.61
N ARG A 436 0.25 -40.33 -31.91
CA ARG A 436 -0.31 -39.07 -32.44
C ARG A 436 -1.70 -38.73 -31.90
N LEU A 437 -2.61 -39.70 -31.80
CA LEU A 437 -3.98 -39.46 -31.34
C LEU A 437 -4.01 -38.95 -29.90
N ARG A 438 -3.22 -39.58 -29.01
CA ARG A 438 -3.14 -39.16 -27.61
C ARG A 438 -2.57 -37.77 -27.48
N PHE A 439 -1.44 -37.52 -28.16
CA PHE A 439 -0.81 -36.21 -28.15
C PHE A 439 -1.77 -35.11 -28.64
N LEU A 440 -2.52 -35.36 -29.71
CA LEU A 440 -3.52 -34.42 -30.22
C LEU A 440 -4.64 -34.17 -29.21
N LEU A 441 -5.21 -35.21 -28.58
CA LEU A 441 -6.25 -35.05 -27.56
C LEU A 441 -5.76 -34.22 -26.36
N THR A 442 -4.57 -34.53 -25.82
CA THR A 442 -3.99 -33.77 -24.71
C THR A 442 -3.66 -32.33 -25.12
N LEU A 443 -3.15 -32.14 -26.34
CA LEU A 443 -2.84 -30.81 -26.87
C LEU A 443 -4.12 -29.98 -27.03
N THR A 444 -5.20 -30.55 -27.57
CA THR A 444 -6.49 -29.88 -27.71
C THR A 444 -7.08 -29.51 -26.34
N SER A 445 -7.03 -30.40 -25.35
CA SER A 445 -7.47 -30.06 -23.98
C SER A 445 -6.69 -28.88 -23.39
N VAL A 446 -5.37 -28.83 -23.60
CA VAL A 446 -4.54 -27.71 -23.13
C VAL A 446 -4.82 -26.42 -23.91
N ILE A 447 -5.02 -26.50 -25.24
CA ILE A 447 -5.43 -25.36 -26.08
C ILE A 447 -6.74 -24.78 -25.56
N LEU A 448 -7.74 -25.63 -25.28
CA LEU A 448 -9.04 -25.20 -24.77
C LEU A 448 -8.94 -24.62 -23.36
N LEU A 449 -8.12 -25.20 -22.48
CA LEU A 449 -7.84 -24.66 -21.15
C LEU A 449 -7.33 -23.22 -21.23
N VAL A 450 -6.33 -22.99 -22.08
CA VAL A 450 -5.71 -21.67 -22.23
C VAL A 450 -6.64 -20.71 -22.95
N ALA A 451 -7.32 -21.16 -24.02
CA ALA A 451 -8.27 -20.34 -24.75
C ALA A 451 -9.41 -19.87 -23.84
N SER A 452 -9.99 -20.78 -23.05
CA SER A 452 -11.02 -20.47 -22.05
C SER A 452 -10.51 -19.54 -20.96
N PHE A 453 -9.29 -19.76 -20.47
CA PHE A 453 -8.67 -18.87 -19.50
C PHE A 453 -8.55 -17.45 -20.07
N ILE A 454 -8.08 -17.29 -21.30
CA ILE A 454 -7.95 -15.98 -21.93
C ILE A 454 -9.33 -15.36 -22.19
N SER A 455 -10.25 -16.07 -22.86
CA SER A 455 -11.47 -15.47 -23.39
C SER A 455 -12.64 -15.37 -22.39
N LEU A 456 -12.68 -16.15 -21.31
CA LEU A 456 -13.83 -16.19 -20.40
C LEU A 456 -13.56 -15.61 -19.02
N THR A 457 -12.31 -15.40 -18.62
CA THR A 457 -12.03 -14.85 -17.28
C THR A 457 -12.16 -13.32 -17.31
N SER A 458 -13.32 -12.80 -16.92
CA SER A 458 -13.54 -11.35 -16.80
C SER A 458 -13.06 -10.84 -15.45
N PHE A 459 -11.77 -10.50 -15.39
CA PHE A 459 -11.18 -9.73 -14.29
C PHE A 459 -11.05 -8.29 -14.73
N THR A 460 -11.67 -7.38 -14.00
CA THR A 460 -11.60 -5.94 -14.25
C THR A 460 -11.02 -5.27 -13.01
N SER A 461 -9.86 -4.66 -13.16
CA SER A 461 -9.37 -3.67 -12.21
C SER A 461 -9.75 -2.27 -12.70
N GLY A 462 -10.11 -1.39 -11.79
CA GLY A 462 -10.33 0.03 -12.06
C GLY A 462 -10.17 0.84 -10.79
N PHE A 463 -10.16 2.15 -10.92
CA PHE A 463 -10.24 3.10 -9.82
C PHE A 463 -11.63 3.74 -9.82
N GLY A 464 -12.21 3.92 -8.64
CA GLY A 464 -13.50 4.56 -8.50
C GLY A 464 -14.01 4.53 -7.07
N LEU A 465 -15.24 4.99 -6.90
CA LEU A 465 -15.92 4.95 -5.62
C LEU A 465 -16.28 3.50 -5.27
N SER A 466 -15.74 3.00 -4.18
CA SER A 466 -16.16 1.74 -3.58
C SER A 466 -17.03 2.02 -2.36
N LEU A 467 -18.13 1.28 -2.25
CA LEU A 467 -19.00 1.25 -1.09
C LEU A 467 -19.14 -0.20 -0.65
N GLU A 468 -18.48 -0.54 0.46
CA GLU A 468 -18.41 -1.91 0.97
C GLU A 468 -18.91 -1.97 2.40
N LYS A 469 -19.66 -3.02 2.73
CA LYS A 469 -20.04 -3.30 4.12
C LYS A 469 -18.78 -3.71 4.88
N SER A 470 -18.35 -2.86 5.82
CA SER A 470 -17.14 -3.04 6.62
C SER A 470 -17.41 -3.77 7.94
N GLY A 471 -18.60 -3.61 8.51
CA GLY A 471 -18.93 -4.12 9.85
C GLY A 471 -20.37 -4.56 10.01
N ALA A 472 -20.65 -5.22 11.13
CA ALA A 472 -22.01 -5.49 11.60
C ALA A 472 -22.67 -4.17 12.07
N PRO A 473 -24.01 -4.12 12.23
CA PRO A 473 -24.66 -2.98 12.85
C PRO A 473 -24.11 -2.74 14.24
N ILE A 474 -23.90 -1.46 14.58
CA ILE A 474 -23.53 -0.99 15.91
C ILE A 474 -24.60 0.01 16.36
N ASP A 475 -24.82 0.12 17.66
CA ASP A 475 -25.84 1.00 18.26
C ASP A 475 -25.39 2.46 18.28
N LYS A 476 -24.98 2.96 17.12
CA LYS A 476 -24.44 4.30 16.88
C LYS A 476 -24.83 4.72 15.47
N ASP A 477 -25.43 5.88 15.34
CA ASP A 477 -25.76 6.47 14.05
C ASP A 477 -24.86 7.65 13.76
N GLY A 478 -24.44 7.80 12.51
CA GLY A 478 -23.61 8.91 12.08
C GLY A 478 -22.55 8.53 11.05
N VAL A 479 -21.73 9.51 10.72
CA VAL A 479 -20.69 9.40 9.71
C VAL A 479 -19.34 9.76 10.30
N MET A 480 -18.32 8.94 10.06
CA MET A 480 -16.95 9.23 10.46
C MET A 480 -16.05 9.43 9.24
N ILE A 481 -15.21 10.47 9.30
CA ILE A 481 -14.24 10.83 8.28
C ILE A 481 -12.82 10.56 8.78
N ARG A 482 -12.00 9.92 7.93
CA ARG A 482 -10.54 9.82 8.10
C ARG A 482 -9.83 10.02 6.76
N THR A 483 -8.56 10.40 6.83
CA THR A 483 -7.71 10.37 5.65
C THR A 483 -7.44 8.93 5.19
N PRO A 484 -7.09 8.72 3.90
CA PRO A 484 -6.58 7.43 3.45
C PRO A 484 -5.31 7.02 4.21
N ASP A 485 -5.25 5.76 4.63
CA ASP A 485 -4.05 5.23 5.28
C ASP A 485 -2.88 5.22 4.28
N PRO A 486 -1.69 5.69 4.67
CA PRO A 486 -0.53 5.59 3.79
C PRO A 486 -0.20 4.10 3.53
N PRO A 487 0.10 3.73 2.27
CA PRO A 487 0.40 2.34 1.97
C PRO A 487 1.69 1.90 2.69
N PRO A 488 1.77 0.64 3.14
CA PRO A 488 3.01 0.09 3.68
C PRO A 488 4.11 0.16 2.63
N THR A 489 5.30 0.59 3.03
CA THR A 489 6.41 0.85 2.10
C THR A 489 7.56 -0.12 2.34
N ILE A 490 8.10 -0.69 1.27
CA ILE A 490 9.28 -1.58 1.34
C ILE A 490 10.52 -0.71 1.49
N GLY A 491 11.43 -1.07 2.41
CA GLY A 491 12.67 -0.34 2.63
C GLY A 491 12.57 0.77 3.68
N THR A 492 11.41 0.95 4.32
CA THR A 492 11.14 2.09 5.20
C THR A 492 11.03 1.73 6.67
N ALA A 493 10.98 0.43 7.02
CA ALA A 493 11.11 0.01 8.40
C ALA A 493 12.49 0.46 8.93
N PRO A 494 12.54 1.31 9.97
CA PRO A 494 13.80 1.79 10.52
C PRO A 494 14.70 0.61 10.89
N SER A 495 16.01 0.75 10.66
CA SER A 495 17.08 -0.22 10.96
C SER A 495 17.15 -1.52 10.11
N SER A 496 16.03 -2.01 9.55
CA SER A 496 16.00 -3.29 8.81
C SER A 496 15.92 -3.16 7.29
N GLY A 497 15.36 -2.06 6.77
CA GLY A 497 15.00 -1.97 5.35
C GLY A 497 13.83 -2.90 4.99
N GLY A 498 13.09 -3.39 6.00
CA GLY A 498 11.87 -4.17 5.83
C GLY A 498 10.65 -3.32 5.47
N ILE A 499 9.45 -3.81 5.78
CA ILE A 499 8.19 -3.13 5.44
C ILE A 499 7.80 -2.21 6.59
N GLY A 500 7.87 -0.91 6.35
CA GLY A 500 7.47 0.12 7.31
C GLY A 500 6.01 0.52 7.15
N VAL A 501 5.38 0.87 8.27
CA VAL A 501 4.03 1.45 8.31
C VAL A 501 4.07 2.84 8.95
N SER A 502 3.04 3.62 8.65
CA SER A 502 2.80 4.95 9.24
C SER A 502 1.34 5.04 9.67
N GLY A 503 1.05 5.93 10.62
CA GLY A 503 -0.32 6.26 10.98
C GLY A 503 -1.07 7.01 9.89
N PRO A 504 -2.40 7.17 10.04
CA PRO A 504 -3.20 7.99 9.13
C PRO A 504 -2.69 9.43 9.13
N LEU A 505 -2.76 10.08 7.96
CA LEU A 505 -2.39 11.48 7.86
C LEU A 505 -3.38 12.33 8.68
N PRO A 506 -2.91 13.39 9.34
CA PRO A 506 -3.81 14.29 10.07
C PRO A 506 -4.80 14.95 9.10
N LEU A 507 -6.03 15.12 9.58
CA LEU A 507 -7.04 15.96 8.98
C LEU A 507 -6.69 17.44 9.22
N ASP A 508 -7.12 18.31 8.30
CA ASP A 508 -6.96 19.75 8.45
C ASP A 508 -7.95 20.27 9.51
N PHE A 509 -7.51 21.21 10.34
CA PHE A 509 -8.36 21.81 11.38
C PHE A 509 -9.52 22.59 10.77
N GLU A 510 -9.33 23.20 9.59
CA GLU A 510 -10.38 23.92 8.87
C GLU A 510 -11.60 23.04 8.53
N LEU A 511 -11.44 21.71 8.49
CA LEU A 511 -12.55 20.78 8.28
C LEU A 511 -13.57 20.82 9.41
N VAL A 512 -13.13 21.07 10.65
CA VAL A 512 -14.06 21.17 11.79
C VAL A 512 -15.01 22.33 11.54
N ARG A 513 -14.47 23.50 11.15
CA ARG A 513 -15.30 24.67 10.83
C ARG A 513 -16.22 24.38 9.65
N TRP A 514 -15.67 23.82 8.58
CA TRP A 514 -16.42 23.49 7.36
C TRP A 514 -17.64 22.60 7.63
N PHE A 515 -17.46 21.49 8.34
CA PHE A 515 -18.58 20.58 8.62
C PHE A 515 -19.54 21.13 9.67
N SER A 516 -19.12 22.09 10.50
CA SER A 516 -20.02 22.75 11.46
C SER A 516 -20.97 23.75 10.79
N GLU A 517 -20.60 24.22 9.60
CA GLU A 517 -21.39 25.14 8.78
C GLU A 517 -22.33 24.40 7.80
N ALA A 518 -22.20 23.07 7.68
CA ALA A 518 -23.01 22.27 6.77
C ALA A 518 -24.42 22.05 7.32
N THR A 519 -25.45 22.27 6.49
CA THR A 519 -26.85 22.20 6.89
C THR A 519 -27.34 20.80 7.26
N GLU A 520 -26.68 19.77 6.74
CA GLU A 520 -27.01 18.35 6.94
C GLU A 520 -26.38 17.76 8.20
N VAL A 521 -25.50 18.52 8.87
CA VAL A 521 -24.72 18.09 10.03
C VAL A 521 -25.25 18.82 11.27
N ASN A 522 -25.80 18.06 12.21
CA ASN A 522 -26.28 18.58 13.49
C ASN A 522 -25.11 18.82 14.45
N GLU A 523 -24.15 17.90 14.53
CA GLU A 523 -23.01 18.02 15.45
C GLU A 523 -21.70 17.46 14.86
N VAL A 524 -20.61 18.18 15.11
CA VAL A 524 -19.24 17.81 14.70
C VAL A 524 -18.40 17.48 15.93
N ILE A 525 -17.84 16.28 15.95
CA ILE A 525 -17.11 15.74 17.09
C ILE A 525 -15.66 15.45 16.64
N PRO A 526 -14.73 16.40 16.84
CA PRO A 526 -13.34 16.24 16.45
C PRO A 526 -12.58 15.41 17.48
N ARG A 527 -11.68 14.55 16.99
CA ARG A 527 -10.83 13.71 17.83
C ARG A 527 -9.36 13.97 17.58
N TYR A 528 -8.65 14.35 18.64
CA TYR A 528 -7.23 14.66 18.57
C TYR A 528 -6.40 13.58 19.23
N GLU A 529 -5.47 13.02 18.46
CA GLU A 529 -4.60 11.93 18.91
C GLU A 529 -3.16 12.22 18.48
N ASN A 530 -2.19 11.60 19.16
CA ASN A 530 -0.82 11.59 18.66
C ASN A 530 -0.68 10.63 17.47
N GLN A 531 0.28 10.91 16.60
CA GLN A 531 0.68 9.95 15.57
C GLN A 531 1.21 8.66 16.20
N PRO A 532 0.92 7.47 15.63
CA PRO A 532 1.36 6.19 16.15
C PRO A 532 2.86 6.11 16.35
N GLN A 533 3.24 5.76 17.58
CA GLN A 533 4.62 5.62 18.00
C GLN A 533 5.07 4.15 17.99
N ARG A 534 6.36 3.91 17.79
CA ARG A 534 6.92 2.56 17.65
C ARG A 534 7.24 1.93 19.01
N GLU A 535 6.85 0.67 19.18
CA GLU A 535 7.10 -0.14 20.36
C GLU A 535 7.72 -1.50 19.98
N TYR A 536 9.02 -1.51 19.73
CA TYR A 536 9.82 -2.73 19.59
C TYR A 536 11.32 -2.38 19.71
N ARG A 537 12.19 -3.40 19.78
CA ARG A 537 13.59 -3.26 20.24
C ARG A 537 14.39 -2.17 19.53
N GLU A 538 14.33 -2.09 18.20
CA GLU A 538 15.06 -1.11 17.40
C GLU A 538 14.31 0.22 17.19
N GLY A 539 13.04 0.29 17.58
CA GLY A 539 12.13 1.42 17.31
C GLY A 539 11.46 2.03 18.54
N TYR A 540 11.89 1.73 19.77
CA TYR A 540 11.17 2.14 20.98
C TYR A 540 11.16 3.67 21.21
N SER A 541 10.02 4.32 20.95
CA SER A 541 9.88 5.78 21.01
C SER A 541 8.51 6.19 21.56
N PRO A 542 8.26 6.12 22.88
CA PRO A 542 6.98 6.55 23.46
C PRO A 542 6.74 8.04 23.26
N VAL A 543 5.48 8.46 23.30
CA VAL A 543 5.07 9.88 23.18
C VAL A 543 5.60 10.68 24.35
N GLY A 544 5.58 10.09 25.53
CA GLY A 544 6.05 10.72 26.75
C GLY A 544 6.18 9.75 27.91
N PHE A 545 6.54 10.31 29.06
CA PHE A 545 6.76 9.58 30.30
C PHE A 545 6.03 10.24 31.47
N ILE A 546 5.46 9.41 32.33
CA ILE A 546 4.93 9.81 33.65
C ILE A 546 5.66 8.96 34.69
N ASN A 547 6.42 9.57 35.61
CA ASN A 547 7.18 8.85 36.64
C ASN A 547 8.00 7.63 36.12
N ARG A 548 8.55 7.73 34.90
CA ARG A 548 9.29 6.68 34.14
C ARG A 548 8.42 5.59 33.48
N THR A 549 7.11 5.60 33.68
CA THR A 549 6.15 4.81 32.91
C THR A 549 5.97 5.43 31.54
N THR A 550 5.98 4.60 30.50
CA THR A 550 5.84 5.02 29.11
C THR A 550 4.38 5.15 28.70
N VAL A 551 4.09 6.23 27.97
CA VAL A 551 2.79 6.50 27.37
C VAL A 551 2.95 6.50 25.85
N PHE A 552 2.14 5.69 25.16
CA PHE A 552 2.15 5.57 23.70
C PHE A 552 0.96 6.27 23.04
N GLY A 553 -0.13 6.49 23.79
CA GLY A 553 -1.32 7.19 23.31
C GLY A 553 -1.69 8.38 24.17
N ILE A 554 -2.02 9.50 23.54
CA ILE A 554 -2.76 10.60 24.14
C ILE A 554 -4.02 10.77 23.32
N LEU A 555 -5.14 10.77 24.01
CA LEU A 555 -6.45 10.94 23.41
C LEU A 555 -7.08 12.21 23.98
N SER A 556 -7.35 13.19 23.14
CA SER A 556 -8.06 14.40 23.55
C SER A 556 -9.43 14.47 22.92
N VAL A 557 -10.45 14.57 23.78
CA VAL A 557 -11.87 14.43 23.43
C VAL A 557 -12.68 15.61 23.95
N ASN A 558 -13.86 15.83 23.38
CA ASN A 558 -14.91 16.62 24.02
C ASN A 558 -15.70 15.66 24.93
N PRO A 559 -15.62 15.77 26.26
CA PRO A 559 -16.23 14.79 27.15
C PRO A 559 -17.74 14.66 26.92
N ARG A 560 -18.48 15.77 26.78
CA ARG A 560 -19.94 15.74 26.59
C ARG A 560 -20.31 14.93 25.35
N HIS A 561 -19.67 15.20 24.22
CA HIS A 561 -20.00 14.53 22.95
C HIS A 561 -19.52 13.08 22.94
N GLU A 562 -18.38 12.80 23.57
CA GLU A 562 -17.81 11.45 23.61
C GLU A 562 -18.61 10.52 24.53
N ALA A 563 -19.25 11.04 25.56
CA ALA A 563 -20.24 10.31 26.35
C ALA A 563 -21.49 9.96 25.51
N GLU A 564 -21.97 10.90 24.69
CA GLU A 564 -23.17 10.70 23.86
C GLU A 564 -22.94 9.66 22.74
N VAL A 565 -21.85 9.79 21.99
CA VAL A 565 -21.58 8.92 20.82
C VAL A 565 -20.84 7.65 21.20
N ASN A 566 -19.83 7.77 22.06
CA ASN A 566 -18.93 6.67 22.37
C ASN A 566 -19.15 6.04 23.74
N GLN A 567 -20.08 6.58 24.55
CA GLN A 567 -20.39 6.07 25.90
C GLN A 567 -19.15 5.97 26.78
N LEU A 568 -18.18 6.89 26.60
CA LEU A 568 -16.92 6.87 27.34
C LEU A 568 -17.11 7.06 28.86
N ASP A 569 -18.20 7.72 29.25
CA ASP A 569 -18.63 7.87 30.64
C ASP A 569 -18.96 6.53 31.32
N SER A 570 -19.41 5.53 30.56
CA SER A 570 -19.67 4.18 31.08
C SER A 570 -18.40 3.46 31.58
N ALA A 571 -17.21 3.88 31.13
CA ALA A 571 -15.95 3.32 31.57
C ALA A 571 -15.47 3.88 32.91
N VAL A 572 -16.12 4.91 33.48
CA VAL A 572 -15.71 5.49 34.77
C VAL A 572 -15.97 4.51 35.91
N ALA A 573 -14.89 3.99 36.51
CA ALA A 573 -14.95 3.11 37.67
C ALA A 573 -14.93 3.90 38.98
N GLU A 574 -14.10 4.94 39.06
CA GLU A 574 -13.99 5.83 40.22
C GLU A 574 -13.85 7.30 39.79
N GLY A 575 -14.39 8.23 40.58
CA GLY A 575 -14.32 9.67 40.32
C GLY A 575 -15.56 10.22 39.62
N GLU A 576 -15.42 11.40 39.02
CA GLU A 576 -16.46 12.04 38.21
C GLU A 576 -16.00 12.12 36.76
N TYR A 577 -16.94 11.98 35.82
CA TYR A 577 -16.61 12.10 34.41
C TYR A 577 -16.07 13.49 34.09
N MET A 578 -15.00 13.55 33.29
CA MET A 578 -14.25 14.78 33.01
C MET A 578 -15.12 15.88 32.41
N GLY A 579 -14.90 17.12 32.82
CA GLY A 579 -15.54 18.31 32.22
C GLY A 579 -14.61 19.08 31.27
N ASP A 580 -14.93 20.35 31.02
CA ASP A 580 -14.14 21.22 30.15
C ASP A 580 -12.93 21.89 30.86
N GLY A 581 -12.54 21.41 32.05
CA GLY A 581 -11.46 21.99 32.85
C GLY A 581 -10.06 21.73 32.28
N VAL A 582 -9.29 22.79 32.00
CA VAL A 582 -7.94 22.64 31.42
C VAL A 582 -6.98 21.98 32.42
N GLY A 583 -6.21 20.98 31.96
CA GLY A 583 -5.26 20.25 32.80
C GLY A 583 -5.85 19.06 33.56
N GLU A 584 -7.07 18.64 33.22
CA GLU A 584 -7.70 17.42 33.73
C GLU A 584 -7.31 16.20 32.87
N ALA A 585 -7.16 15.04 33.51
CA ALA A 585 -6.84 13.77 32.88
C ALA A 585 -7.69 12.61 33.44
N MET A 586 -8.17 11.74 32.54
CA MET A 586 -8.68 10.42 32.87
C MET A 586 -7.62 9.39 32.51
N VAL A 587 -7.39 8.45 33.42
CA VAL A 587 -6.43 7.35 33.24
C VAL A 587 -7.10 6.03 33.58
N SER A 588 -6.62 4.94 33.00
CA SER A 588 -7.10 3.60 33.33
C SER A 588 -6.66 3.18 34.74
N LEU A 589 -7.40 2.26 35.37
CA LEU A 589 -7.03 1.67 36.64
C LEU A 589 -5.64 1.02 36.56
N GLY A 590 -5.35 0.31 35.47
CA GLY A 590 -4.05 -0.31 35.25
C GLY A 590 -2.90 0.71 35.13
N LEU A 591 -3.13 1.89 34.55
CA LEU A 591 -2.13 2.96 34.54
C LEU A 591 -1.97 3.60 35.93
N ALA A 592 -3.07 3.85 36.62
CA ALA A 592 -3.05 4.45 37.97
C ALA A 592 -2.26 3.58 38.97
N GLU A 593 -2.48 2.26 38.96
CA GLU A 593 -1.74 1.30 39.78
C GLU A 593 -0.23 1.32 39.45
N ARG A 594 0.14 1.35 38.17
CA ARG A 594 1.54 1.42 37.73
C ARG A 594 2.23 2.71 38.14
N LEU A 595 1.48 3.81 38.21
CA LEU A 595 1.98 5.13 38.60
C LEU A 595 1.96 5.35 40.12
N GLY A 596 1.12 4.62 40.85
CA GLY A 596 0.86 4.84 42.27
C GLY A 596 0.13 6.16 42.53
N VAL A 597 -0.77 6.57 41.62
CA VAL A 597 -1.58 7.81 41.72
C VAL A 597 -3.04 7.47 42.03
N SER A 598 -3.71 8.33 42.77
CA SER A 598 -5.13 8.23 43.12
C SER A 598 -5.92 9.42 42.56
N LEU A 599 -7.25 9.39 42.68
CA LEU A 599 -8.11 10.52 42.34
C LEU A 599 -7.66 11.81 43.04
N GLY A 600 -7.61 12.90 42.28
CA GLY A 600 -7.18 14.22 42.75
C GLY A 600 -5.67 14.44 42.78
N ASP A 601 -4.85 13.41 42.57
CA ASP A 601 -3.40 13.57 42.47
C ASP A 601 -3.01 14.27 41.16
N THR A 602 -1.95 15.08 41.22
CA THR A 602 -1.34 15.70 40.06
C THR A 602 -0.08 14.95 39.64
N PHE A 603 0.12 14.77 38.34
CA PHE A 603 1.33 14.19 37.78
C PHE A 603 1.90 15.03 36.65
N ALA A 604 3.23 15.00 36.54
CA ALA A 604 3.95 15.67 35.47
C ALA A 604 4.11 14.73 34.27
N PHE A 605 3.34 14.98 33.21
CA PHE A 605 3.49 14.31 31.93
C PHE A 605 4.58 14.99 31.11
N ARG A 606 5.70 14.30 30.91
CA ARG A 606 6.82 14.81 30.11
C ARG A 606 6.74 14.24 28.69
N ALA A 607 6.32 15.05 27.74
CA ALA A 607 6.35 14.75 26.32
C ALA A 607 7.44 15.62 25.66
N HIS A 608 8.48 14.99 25.12
CA HIS A 608 9.65 15.67 24.55
C HIS A 608 10.24 16.77 25.48
N GLU A 609 10.32 18.02 25.02
CA GLU A 609 10.93 19.16 25.71
C GLU A 609 9.94 19.95 26.60
N ARG A 610 8.67 19.53 26.65
CA ARG A 610 7.63 20.18 27.47
C ARG A 610 7.13 19.25 28.57
N THR A 611 6.79 19.84 29.70
CA THR A 611 6.17 19.14 30.84
C THR A 611 4.79 19.74 31.06
N HIS A 612 3.79 18.88 31.12
CA HIS A 612 2.40 19.25 31.36
C HIS A 612 2.01 18.70 32.73
N GLU A 613 1.45 19.55 33.59
CA GLU A 613 0.89 19.11 34.88
C GLU A 613 -0.57 18.76 34.64
N LEU A 614 -0.95 17.52 34.96
CA LEU A 614 -2.29 16.99 34.77
C LEU A 614 -2.83 16.46 36.09
N THR A 615 -4.12 16.68 36.35
CA THR A 615 -4.83 16.23 37.55
C THR A 615 -5.73 15.05 37.21
N VAL A 616 -5.65 13.97 37.98
CA VAL A 616 -6.51 12.80 37.79
C VAL A 616 -7.92 13.09 38.29
N VAL A 617 -8.91 13.13 37.39
CA VAL A 617 -10.33 13.39 37.73
C VAL A 617 -11.19 12.13 37.72
N ALA A 618 -10.82 11.14 36.91
CA ALA A 618 -11.51 9.85 36.84
C ALA A 618 -10.53 8.70 36.58
N LEU A 619 -10.86 7.54 37.13
CA LEU A 619 -10.20 6.26 36.86
C LEU A 619 -11.14 5.39 36.02
N LEU A 620 -10.63 4.89 34.90
CA LEU A 620 -11.41 4.12 33.92
C LEU A 620 -11.16 2.62 34.06
N ASP A 621 -12.22 1.81 33.91
CA ASP A 621 -12.12 0.35 33.85
C ASP A 621 -11.43 -0.08 32.55
N ASP A 622 -10.31 -0.78 32.68
CA ASP A 622 -9.49 -1.23 31.54
C ASP A 622 -10.28 -2.11 30.56
N ALA A 623 -11.16 -2.99 31.05
CA ALA A 623 -11.88 -3.95 30.20
C ALA A 623 -13.02 -3.27 29.42
N ILE A 624 -13.79 -2.40 30.08
CA ILE A 624 -14.82 -1.61 29.41
C ILE A 624 -14.18 -0.72 28.34
N LEU A 625 -13.05 -0.07 28.68
CA LEU A 625 -12.34 0.83 27.77
C LEU A 625 -11.81 0.12 26.51
N GLU A 626 -11.40 -1.15 26.60
CA GLU A 626 -11.02 -1.96 25.44
C GLU A 626 -12.19 -2.32 24.53
N GLU A 627 -13.40 -2.49 25.09
CA GLU A 627 -14.61 -2.86 24.35
C GLU A 627 -15.28 -1.68 23.63
N LEU A 628 -15.02 -0.44 24.07
CA LEU A 628 -15.58 0.75 23.44
C LEU A 628 -15.08 0.90 21.99
N THR A 629 -16.03 1.00 21.07
CA THR A 629 -15.80 1.20 19.63
C THR A 629 -16.18 2.61 19.19
N ASP A 630 -15.77 3.04 18.01
CA ASP A 630 -16.19 4.28 17.35
C ASP A 630 -17.23 3.98 16.25
N ILE A 631 -17.63 4.98 15.46
CA ILE A 631 -18.63 4.84 14.36
C ILE A 631 -18.20 3.81 13.29
N ASP A 632 -16.90 3.55 13.11
CA ASP A 632 -16.43 2.48 12.21
C ASP A 632 -16.51 1.07 12.79
N GLY A 633 -16.91 0.94 14.06
CA GLY A 633 -16.88 -0.32 14.81
C GLY A 633 -15.47 -0.75 15.23
N ASP A 634 -14.46 0.10 15.07
CA ASP A 634 -13.09 -0.13 15.56
C ASP A 634 -12.90 0.50 16.94
N THR A 635 -11.85 0.12 17.66
CA THR A 635 -11.59 0.64 19.02
C THR A 635 -11.38 2.14 19.04
N ILE A 636 -11.87 2.76 20.12
CA ILE A 636 -11.66 4.18 20.39
C ILE A 636 -10.22 4.51 20.80
N LEU A 637 -9.40 3.51 21.11
CA LEU A 637 -8.04 3.71 21.61
C LEU A 637 -7.09 4.21 20.51
N PRO A 638 -6.13 5.10 20.85
CA PRO A 638 -5.05 5.48 19.95
C PRO A 638 -4.23 4.28 19.48
N ARG A 639 -3.47 4.45 18.40
CA ARG A 639 -2.70 3.38 17.78
C ARG A 639 -1.19 3.52 18.02
N LYS A 640 -0.48 2.39 18.03
CA LYS A 640 0.98 2.25 18.08
C LYS A 640 1.49 1.32 16.98
N ILE A 641 2.77 1.40 16.65
CA ILE A 641 3.44 0.57 15.65
C ILE A 641 4.19 -0.55 16.35
N ILE A 642 3.87 -1.79 16.02
CA ILE A 642 4.45 -3.00 16.60
C ILE A 642 5.19 -3.82 15.54
N GLU A 643 6.10 -4.68 15.99
CA GLU A 643 6.72 -5.71 15.18
C GLU A 643 5.72 -6.85 14.93
N LYS A 644 5.27 -7.02 13.69
CA LYS A 644 4.36 -8.10 13.30
C LYS A 644 5.10 -9.41 13.07
N GLU A 645 6.21 -9.34 12.33
CA GLU A 645 7.02 -10.49 11.96
C GLU A 645 8.48 -10.08 11.76
N ARG A 646 9.39 -10.98 12.14
CA ARG A 646 10.84 -10.85 11.91
C ARG A 646 11.34 -12.01 11.09
N ILE A 647 11.93 -11.69 9.95
CA ILE A 647 12.53 -12.65 9.04
C ILE A 647 14.04 -12.56 9.24
N GLU A 648 14.61 -13.55 9.91
CA GLU A 648 16.05 -13.67 10.12
C GLU A 648 16.78 -13.81 8.76
N ALA A 649 17.82 -13.03 8.56
CA ALA A 649 18.65 -13.05 7.35
C ALA A 649 20.14 -13.07 7.72
N ASP A 650 21.03 -13.45 6.79
CA ASP A 650 22.50 -13.39 6.97
C ASP A 650 23.05 -11.93 7.06
N GLY A 651 22.18 -10.94 7.28
CA GLY A 651 22.41 -9.49 7.39
C GLY A 651 21.50 -8.86 8.47
N PRO A 652 21.12 -7.57 8.40
CA PRO A 652 20.07 -7.05 9.30
C PRO A 652 18.76 -7.81 9.05
N ASP A 653 18.10 -8.22 10.14
CA ASP A 653 16.81 -8.92 10.05
C ASP A 653 15.79 -8.08 9.27
N PHE A 654 14.93 -8.72 8.49
CA PHE A 654 13.81 -8.07 7.82
C PHE A 654 12.62 -7.96 8.78
N ILE A 655 12.28 -6.74 9.18
CA ILE A 655 11.15 -6.48 10.08
C ILE A 655 9.93 -6.08 9.24
N ILE A 656 8.79 -6.68 9.57
CA ILE A 656 7.47 -6.28 9.06
C ILE A 656 6.74 -5.59 10.20
N GLU A 657 6.51 -4.29 10.06
CA GLU A 657 5.74 -3.50 11.03
C GLU A 657 4.22 -3.66 10.81
N ALA A 658 3.44 -3.47 11.87
CA ALA A 658 1.99 -3.31 11.80
C ALA A 658 1.51 -2.26 12.80
N VAL A 659 0.31 -1.74 12.56
CA VAL A 659 -0.35 -0.81 13.49
C VAL A 659 -1.32 -1.61 14.36
N ALA A 660 -1.26 -1.39 15.67
CA ALA A 660 -2.13 -2.02 16.66
C ALA A 660 -2.65 -0.96 17.64
N PRO A 661 -3.81 -1.16 18.30
CA PRO A 661 -4.25 -0.25 19.35
C PRO A 661 -3.29 -0.27 20.54
N CYS A 662 -3.20 0.86 21.23
CA CYS A 662 -2.55 0.96 22.53
C CYS A 662 -3.36 0.20 23.58
N SER A 663 -2.68 -0.31 24.61
CA SER A 663 -3.37 -0.88 25.78
C SER A 663 -3.93 0.25 26.66
N PRO A 664 -5.03 0.03 27.41
CA PRO A 664 -5.58 1.03 28.35
C PRO A 664 -4.54 1.60 29.32
N ASN A 665 -3.56 0.80 29.72
CA ASN A 665 -2.52 1.20 30.67
C ASN A 665 -1.33 1.96 30.05
N GLU A 666 -1.45 2.36 28.78
CA GLU A 666 -0.43 3.10 28.02
C GLU A 666 -0.95 4.43 27.46
N ILE A 667 -2.17 4.82 27.84
CA ILE A 667 -2.84 6.00 27.31
C ILE A 667 -3.20 7.00 28.39
N VAL A 668 -3.29 8.27 28.00
CA VAL A 668 -3.84 9.34 28.84
C VAL A 668 -4.96 10.01 28.05
N ILE A 669 -6.13 10.17 28.68
CA ILE A 669 -7.28 10.87 28.07
C ILE A 669 -7.39 12.26 28.68
N THR A 670 -7.46 13.29 27.84
CA THR A 670 -7.59 14.69 28.26
C THR A 670 -8.76 15.35 27.53
N ASN A 671 -9.11 16.58 27.93
CA ASN A 671 -10.09 17.38 27.20
C ASN A 671 -9.46 18.25 26.10
N LEU A 672 -10.30 18.71 25.17
CA LEU A 672 -9.90 19.60 24.07
C LEU A 672 -9.19 20.88 24.54
N GLY A 673 -9.58 21.46 25.68
CA GLY A 673 -8.94 22.65 26.23
C GLY A 673 -7.45 22.45 26.54
N THR A 674 -7.06 21.24 26.93
CA THR A 674 -5.67 20.87 27.20
C THR A 674 -4.85 20.71 25.90
N THR A 675 -5.50 20.43 24.77
CA THR A 675 -4.87 20.22 23.45
C THR A 675 -4.08 21.44 22.97
N VAL A 676 -4.56 22.66 23.22
CA VAL A 676 -3.92 23.91 22.75
C VAL A 676 -2.48 24.04 23.26
N ASN A 677 -2.19 23.44 24.43
CA ASN A 677 -0.86 23.46 25.02
C ASN A 677 0.04 22.31 24.53
N MET A 678 -0.52 21.28 23.86
CA MET A 678 0.16 20.06 23.43
C MET A 678 0.34 20.00 21.90
N THR A 679 1.50 20.43 21.39
CA THR A 679 1.81 20.57 19.96
C THR A 679 1.80 19.27 19.12
N TRP A 680 1.65 18.09 19.73
CA TRP A 680 1.78 16.78 19.06
C TRP A 680 0.46 16.07 18.83
N LEU A 681 -0.63 16.64 19.34
CA LEU A 681 -1.98 16.15 19.07
C LEU A 681 -2.43 16.67 17.71
N MET A 682 -2.92 15.77 16.87
CA MET A 682 -3.41 16.10 15.53
C MET A 682 -4.83 15.60 15.40
N LEU A 683 -5.65 16.29 14.61
CA LEU A 683 -6.98 15.82 14.25
C LEU A 683 -6.82 14.55 13.40
N THR A 684 -7.20 13.39 13.92
CA THR A 684 -7.07 12.10 13.20
C THR A 684 -8.41 11.61 12.67
N ARG A 685 -9.50 11.97 13.35
CA ARG A 685 -10.86 11.52 13.07
C ARG A 685 -11.85 12.66 13.28
N LEU A 686 -12.91 12.64 12.50
CA LEU A 686 -14.03 13.57 12.63
C LEU A 686 -15.33 12.78 12.55
N ASN A 687 -16.08 12.74 13.65
CA ASN A 687 -17.41 12.15 13.71
C ASN A 687 -18.46 13.24 13.44
N LEU A 688 -19.44 12.91 12.63
CA LEU A 688 -20.51 13.78 12.18
C LEU A 688 -21.85 13.13 12.54
N MET A 689 -22.61 13.81 13.39
CA MET A 689 -24.01 13.46 13.67
C MET A 689 -24.87 14.19 12.65
N LEU A 690 -25.60 13.43 11.84
CA LEU A 690 -26.42 13.97 10.77
C LEU A 690 -27.83 14.32 11.27
N GLU A 691 -28.51 15.21 10.54
CA GLU A 691 -29.93 15.45 10.74
C GLU A 691 -30.76 14.16 10.48
N PRO A 692 -31.88 13.93 11.18
CA PRO A 692 -32.62 12.66 11.13
C PRO A 692 -33.18 12.26 9.75
N ASP A 693 -33.30 13.20 8.83
CA ASP A 693 -33.81 13.00 7.47
C ASP A 693 -32.71 12.76 6.42
N VAL A 694 -31.44 12.87 6.81
CA VAL A 694 -30.28 12.70 5.93
C VAL A 694 -29.87 11.22 5.85
N ASP A 695 -29.76 10.68 4.64
CA ASP A 695 -29.25 9.32 4.43
C ASP A 695 -27.72 9.28 4.65
N ALA A 696 -27.31 8.69 5.77
CA ALA A 696 -25.89 8.56 6.13
C ALA A 696 -25.05 7.83 5.07
N LEU A 697 -25.62 6.85 4.36
CA LEU A 697 -24.90 6.09 3.35
C LEU A 697 -24.68 6.92 2.09
N GLU A 698 -25.67 7.70 1.67
CA GLU A 698 -25.51 8.65 0.57
C GLU A 698 -24.56 9.79 0.96
N TYR A 699 -24.66 10.32 2.18
CA TYR A 699 -23.74 11.36 2.68
C TYR A 699 -22.28 10.87 2.73
N ALA A 700 -22.06 9.64 3.17
CA ALA A 700 -20.72 9.04 3.15
C ALA A 700 -20.21 8.84 1.71
N ARG A 701 -21.09 8.41 0.80
CA ARG A 701 -20.78 8.22 -0.62
C ARG A 701 -20.38 9.54 -1.28
N THR A 702 -21.16 10.60 -1.09
CA THR A 702 -20.90 11.93 -1.67
C THR A 702 -19.63 12.54 -1.07
N THR A 703 -19.44 12.46 0.25
CA THR A 703 -18.25 12.98 0.94
C THR A 703 -16.97 12.26 0.48
N ALA A 704 -17.00 10.93 0.36
CA ALA A 704 -15.86 10.16 -0.12
C ALA A 704 -15.51 10.50 -1.58
N LEU A 705 -16.53 10.63 -2.44
CA LEU A 705 -16.34 11.00 -3.85
C LEU A 705 -15.81 12.43 -4.00
N ASN A 706 -16.46 13.39 -3.33
CA ASN A 706 -16.21 14.83 -3.48
C ASN A 706 -14.91 15.26 -2.81
N ARG A 707 -14.55 14.67 -1.66
CA ARG A 707 -13.41 15.09 -0.85
C ARG A 707 -12.27 14.07 -0.74
N GLY A 708 -12.44 12.88 -1.31
CA GLY A 708 -11.38 11.86 -1.35
C GLY A 708 -11.01 11.30 0.02
N PHE A 709 -11.89 11.45 1.02
CA PHE A 709 -11.74 10.85 2.33
C PHE A 709 -12.17 9.38 2.33
N ARG A 710 -11.76 8.67 3.39
CA ARG A 710 -12.41 7.43 3.79
C ARG A 710 -13.52 7.79 4.75
N VAL A 711 -14.73 7.36 4.42
CA VAL A 711 -15.92 7.77 5.15
C VAL A 711 -16.71 6.53 5.55
N TRP A 712 -16.97 6.39 6.84
CA TRP A 712 -17.77 5.30 7.39
C TRP A 712 -19.15 5.82 7.71
N ALA A 713 -20.19 5.14 7.24
CA ALA A 713 -21.57 5.36 7.66
C ALA A 713 -22.00 4.19 8.53
N SER A 714 -22.44 4.48 9.75
CA SER A 714 -23.13 3.50 10.57
C SER A 714 -24.63 3.60 10.33
N THR A 715 -25.28 2.45 10.14
CA THR A 715 -26.71 2.34 9.89
C THR A 715 -27.24 1.08 10.59
N ASP A 716 -28.56 0.98 10.74
CA ASP A 716 -29.27 -0.22 11.23
C ASP A 716 -28.85 -1.53 10.52
N THR A 717 -28.44 -1.43 9.26
CA THR A 717 -28.08 -2.59 8.44
C THR A 717 -26.60 -2.98 8.56
N GLY A 718 -25.76 -2.08 9.06
CA GLY A 718 -24.33 -2.28 9.24
C GLY A 718 -23.51 -1.01 9.07
N VAL A 719 -22.21 -1.17 9.30
CA VAL A 719 -21.21 -0.13 9.00
C VAL A 719 -20.72 -0.29 7.57
N TYR A 720 -20.76 0.80 6.79
CA TYR A 720 -20.34 0.85 5.40
C TYR A 720 -19.16 1.80 5.22
N LEU A 721 -18.15 1.39 4.47
CA LEU A 721 -17.00 2.22 4.11
C LEU A 721 -17.16 2.71 2.67
N ALA A 722 -17.26 4.02 2.49
CA ALA A 722 -17.16 4.72 1.23
C ALA A 722 -15.74 5.29 1.05
N GLN A 723 -15.08 4.99 -0.07
CA GLN A 723 -13.76 5.53 -0.39
C GLN A 723 -13.45 5.48 -1.89
N LEU A 724 -12.65 6.42 -2.38
CA LEU A 724 -12.04 6.32 -3.70
C LEU A 724 -10.85 5.36 -3.64
N THR A 725 -10.97 4.19 -4.26
CA THR A 725 -9.92 3.17 -4.23
C THR A 725 -9.87 2.35 -5.51
N GLY A 726 -8.76 1.65 -5.70
CA GLY A 726 -8.66 0.63 -6.73
C GLY A 726 -9.53 -0.56 -6.37
N TYR A 727 -10.52 -0.89 -7.20
CA TYR A 727 -11.32 -2.09 -7.05
C TYR A 727 -10.86 -3.17 -8.03
N PHE A 728 -10.85 -4.41 -7.56
CA PHE A 728 -10.68 -5.60 -8.39
C PHE A 728 -12.01 -6.35 -8.46
N GLY A 729 -12.81 -6.01 -9.46
CA GLY A 729 -14.08 -6.67 -9.73
C GLY A 729 -13.90 -7.89 -10.61
N GLY A 730 -14.40 -9.04 -10.18
CA GLY A 730 -14.53 -10.23 -11.02
C GLY A 730 -16.00 -10.55 -11.27
N LYS A 731 -16.61 -10.05 -12.36
CA LYS A 731 -17.95 -10.50 -12.80
C LYS A 731 -17.98 -11.99 -13.23
N GLY A 732 -16.86 -12.72 -13.07
CA GLY A 732 -16.66 -14.11 -13.47
C GLY A 732 -16.36 -15.09 -12.33
N LEU A 733 -16.61 -14.76 -11.06
CA LEU A 733 -16.45 -15.73 -9.95
C LEU A 733 -17.15 -17.09 -10.24
N PRO A 734 -18.34 -17.14 -10.87
CA PRO A 734 -18.96 -18.41 -11.26
C PRO A 734 -18.18 -19.23 -12.31
N ILE A 735 -17.29 -18.60 -13.09
CA ILE A 735 -16.50 -19.24 -14.17
C ILE A 735 -15.28 -19.99 -13.60
N ILE A 736 -14.88 -19.70 -12.36
CA ILE A 736 -13.78 -20.40 -11.69
C ILE A 736 -14.06 -21.91 -11.62
N ILE A 737 -15.30 -22.31 -11.34
CA ILE A 737 -15.67 -23.72 -11.22
C ILE A 737 -15.47 -24.48 -12.55
N PRO A 738 -16.08 -24.06 -13.69
CA PRO A 738 -15.79 -24.64 -14.99
C PRO A 738 -14.30 -24.65 -15.34
N TRP A 739 -13.57 -23.58 -15.04
CA TRP A 739 -12.15 -23.49 -15.34
C TRP A 739 -11.31 -24.52 -14.57
N VAL A 740 -11.58 -24.70 -13.27
CA VAL A 740 -10.95 -25.75 -12.44
C VAL A 740 -11.25 -27.14 -13.00
N ILE A 741 -12.47 -27.39 -13.49
CA ILE A 741 -12.84 -28.67 -14.13
C ILE A 741 -11.96 -28.94 -15.36
N VAL A 742 -11.67 -27.92 -16.19
CA VAL A 742 -10.80 -28.08 -17.36
C VAL A 742 -9.35 -28.38 -16.93
N VAL A 743 -8.84 -27.71 -15.90
CA VAL A 743 -7.50 -28.00 -15.33
C VAL A 743 -7.42 -29.45 -14.85
N LEU A 744 -8.43 -29.90 -14.09
CA LEU A 744 -8.52 -31.28 -13.60
C LEU A 744 -8.59 -32.28 -14.76
N ASN A 745 -9.31 -31.96 -15.84
CA ASN A 745 -9.35 -32.81 -17.03
C ASN A 745 -7.97 -32.97 -17.68
N VAL A 746 -7.19 -31.89 -17.81
CA VAL A 746 -5.80 -31.95 -18.31
C VAL A 746 -4.93 -32.82 -17.40
N ILE A 747 -5.06 -32.68 -16.08
CA ILE A 747 -4.31 -33.49 -15.11
C ILE A 747 -4.66 -34.99 -15.27
N VAL A 748 -5.95 -35.32 -15.33
CA VAL A 748 -6.43 -36.71 -15.47
C VAL A 748 -6.00 -37.32 -16.80
N THR A 749 -6.08 -36.58 -17.90
CA THR A 749 -5.67 -37.07 -19.21
C THR A 749 -4.16 -37.35 -19.27
N MET A 750 -3.33 -36.48 -18.68
CA MET A 750 -1.88 -36.70 -18.58
C MET A 750 -1.54 -37.87 -17.65
N MET A 751 -2.29 -38.04 -16.55
CA MET A 751 -2.12 -39.17 -15.63
C MET A 751 -2.46 -40.51 -16.29
N ASN A 752 -3.57 -40.57 -17.04
CA ASN A 752 -3.96 -41.77 -17.79
C ASN A 752 -2.95 -42.12 -18.90
N ALA A 753 -2.42 -41.10 -19.59
CA ALA A 753 -1.37 -41.28 -20.60
C ALA A 753 -0.17 -42.05 -20.06
N TYR A 754 0.17 -41.80 -18.79
CA TYR A 754 1.26 -42.46 -18.08
C TYR A 754 0.91 -43.88 -17.63
N PHE A 755 -0.26 -44.11 -17.03
CA PHE A 755 -0.61 -45.42 -16.49
C PHE A 755 -0.62 -46.53 -17.54
N GLU A 756 -1.01 -46.19 -18.77
CA GLU A 756 -0.94 -47.13 -19.88
C GLU A 756 0.50 -47.46 -20.32
N ARG A 757 1.49 -46.67 -19.88
CA ARG A 757 2.91 -46.80 -20.22
C ARG A 757 3.73 -47.48 -19.12
N ARG A 758 3.09 -48.04 -18.09
CA ARG A 758 3.74 -48.84 -17.05
C ARG A 758 4.65 -49.94 -17.62
N LYS A 759 4.25 -50.61 -18.71
CA LYS A 759 5.08 -51.62 -19.38
C LYS A 759 6.36 -51.06 -20.00
N GLU A 760 6.31 -49.86 -20.58
CA GLU A 760 7.50 -49.19 -21.12
C GLU A 760 8.44 -48.73 -20.00
N VAL A 761 7.88 -48.23 -18.89
CA VAL A 761 8.63 -47.86 -17.69
C VAL A 761 9.38 -49.06 -17.11
N MET A 762 8.72 -50.24 -17.06
CA MET A 762 9.36 -51.49 -16.65
C MET A 762 10.50 -51.89 -17.60
N ILE A 763 10.31 -51.77 -18.92
CA ILE A 763 11.37 -52.07 -19.90
C ILE A 763 12.59 -51.16 -19.72
N PHE A 764 12.38 -49.84 -19.59
CA PHE A 764 13.49 -48.90 -19.37
C PHE A 764 14.21 -49.17 -18.05
N SER A 765 13.46 -49.51 -16.99
CA SER A 765 14.04 -49.90 -15.70
C SER A 765 14.84 -51.19 -15.80
N SER A 766 14.38 -52.19 -16.57
CA SER A 766 15.09 -53.46 -16.77
C SER A 766 16.37 -53.33 -17.59
N ILE A 767 16.46 -52.31 -18.45
CA ILE A 767 17.67 -51.95 -19.20
C ILE A 767 18.64 -51.10 -18.33
N GLY A 768 18.27 -50.81 -17.07
CA GLY A 768 19.12 -50.10 -16.11
C GLY A 768 18.93 -48.58 -16.10
N MET A 769 17.90 -48.04 -16.75
CA MET A 769 17.62 -46.60 -16.72
C MET A 769 17.15 -46.17 -15.33
N ASN A 770 17.82 -45.18 -14.74
CA ASN A 770 17.42 -44.62 -13.44
C ASN A 770 15.98 -44.07 -13.50
N PRO A 771 15.11 -44.37 -12.51
CA PRO A 771 13.76 -43.81 -12.42
C PRO A 771 13.67 -42.30 -12.61
N ARG A 772 14.69 -41.54 -12.18
CA ARG A 772 14.74 -40.07 -12.41
C ARG A 772 14.85 -39.71 -13.90
N HIS A 773 15.61 -40.47 -14.69
CA HIS A 773 15.72 -40.25 -16.13
C HIS A 773 14.44 -40.67 -16.85
N ILE A 774 13.80 -41.77 -16.41
CA ILE A 774 12.50 -42.19 -16.92
C ILE A 774 11.46 -41.07 -16.65
N SER A 775 11.43 -40.53 -15.44
CA SER A 775 10.57 -39.40 -15.07
C SER A 775 10.80 -38.16 -15.95
N ALA A 776 12.05 -37.84 -16.25
CA ALA A 776 12.40 -36.70 -17.07
C ALA A 776 11.89 -36.82 -18.53
N ILE A 777 11.72 -38.04 -19.06
CA ILE A 777 11.08 -38.25 -20.38
C ILE A 777 9.63 -37.76 -20.36
N PHE A 778 8.86 -38.14 -19.35
CA PHE A 778 7.46 -37.71 -19.24
C PHE A 778 7.32 -36.21 -18.95
N LEU A 779 8.21 -35.63 -18.15
CA LEU A 779 8.26 -34.18 -17.94
C LEU A 779 8.62 -33.42 -19.22
N ALA A 780 9.49 -33.97 -20.06
CA ALA A 780 9.80 -33.39 -21.36
C ALA A 780 8.61 -33.48 -22.34
N GLU A 781 7.87 -34.59 -22.36
CA GLU A 781 6.62 -34.70 -23.13
C GLU A 781 5.57 -33.69 -22.65
N ALA A 782 5.44 -33.53 -21.33
CA ALA A 782 4.58 -32.54 -20.70
C ALA A 782 4.96 -31.11 -21.11
N ALA A 783 6.25 -30.76 -21.03
CA ALA A 783 6.74 -29.44 -21.37
C ALA A 783 6.50 -29.08 -22.84
N VAL A 784 6.74 -30.02 -23.75
CA VAL A 784 6.45 -29.83 -25.19
C VAL A 784 4.96 -29.58 -25.42
N THR A 785 4.09 -30.37 -24.76
CA THR A 785 2.63 -30.21 -24.89
C THR A 785 2.15 -28.89 -24.28
N GLY A 786 2.72 -28.48 -23.14
CA GLY A 786 2.45 -27.21 -22.47
C GLY A 786 2.85 -26.01 -23.32
N ILE A 787 4.07 -25.97 -23.87
CA ILE A 787 4.53 -24.86 -24.72
C ILE A 787 3.66 -24.70 -25.97
N LEU A 788 3.37 -25.80 -26.66
CA LEU A 788 2.52 -25.77 -27.86
C LEU A 788 1.09 -25.38 -27.53
N GLY A 789 0.50 -25.96 -26.48
CA GLY A 789 -0.86 -25.69 -26.05
C GLY A 789 -1.04 -24.28 -25.49
N GLY A 790 -0.03 -23.75 -24.79
CA GLY A 790 0.04 -22.38 -24.30
C GLY A 790 0.00 -21.36 -25.42
N CYS A 791 0.92 -21.46 -26.38
CA CYS A 791 0.98 -20.50 -27.50
C CYS A 791 -0.26 -20.60 -28.41
N LEU A 792 -0.65 -21.81 -28.82
CA LEU A 792 -1.80 -21.99 -29.72
C LEU A 792 -3.11 -21.65 -29.01
N GLY A 793 -3.27 -22.05 -27.75
CA GLY A 793 -4.44 -21.73 -26.94
C GLY A 793 -4.58 -20.24 -26.70
N TYR A 794 -3.48 -19.51 -26.50
CA TYR A 794 -3.52 -18.05 -26.39
C TYR A 794 -4.01 -17.39 -27.69
N LEU A 795 -3.48 -17.79 -28.85
CA LEU A 795 -3.93 -17.27 -30.14
C LEU A 795 -5.41 -17.59 -30.42
N VAL A 796 -5.86 -18.82 -30.09
CA VAL A 796 -7.27 -19.21 -30.20
C VAL A 796 -8.15 -18.39 -29.25
N GLY A 797 -7.69 -18.16 -28.01
CA GLY A 797 -8.39 -17.33 -27.02
C GLY A 797 -8.57 -15.89 -27.49
N LEU A 798 -7.55 -15.30 -28.13
CA LEU A 798 -7.68 -13.98 -28.74
C LEU A 798 -8.69 -13.95 -29.89
N GLY A 799 -8.68 -14.97 -30.75
CA GLY A 799 -9.66 -15.12 -31.81
C GLY A 799 -11.10 -15.27 -31.29
N ALA A 800 -11.26 -15.87 -30.10
CA ALA A 800 -12.57 -16.07 -29.49
C ALA A 800 -13.28 -14.75 -29.13
N TYR A 801 -12.57 -13.65 -28.84
CA TYR A 801 -13.22 -12.35 -28.58
C TYR A 801 -14.02 -11.85 -29.78
N LYS A 802 -13.47 -11.98 -30.99
CA LYS A 802 -14.17 -11.62 -32.23
C LYS A 802 -15.42 -12.49 -32.44
N PHE A 803 -15.34 -13.77 -32.08
CA PHE A 803 -16.47 -14.69 -32.15
C PHE A 803 -17.56 -14.38 -31.11
N ILE A 804 -17.17 -14.09 -29.86
CA ILE A 804 -18.10 -13.72 -28.78
C ILE A 804 -18.89 -12.47 -29.16
N TYR A 805 -18.23 -11.44 -29.70
CA TYR A 805 -18.89 -10.23 -30.15
C TYR A 805 -19.98 -10.48 -31.21
N LEU A 806 -19.71 -11.37 -32.17
CA LEU A 806 -20.65 -11.71 -33.23
C LEU A 806 -21.90 -12.45 -32.70
N VAL A 807 -21.74 -13.28 -31.67
CA VAL A 807 -22.80 -14.16 -31.16
C VAL A 807 -23.58 -13.50 -30.02
N THR A 808 -22.92 -12.73 -29.16
CA THR A 808 -23.55 -12.11 -27.99
C THR A 808 -22.87 -10.76 -27.66
N PRO A 809 -23.30 -9.66 -28.28
CA PRO A 809 -22.81 -8.31 -27.97
C PRO A 809 -23.01 -7.91 -26.50
N ALA A 810 -23.96 -8.56 -25.81
CA ALA A 810 -24.25 -8.32 -24.39
C ALA A 810 -23.19 -8.92 -23.44
N LEU A 811 -22.29 -9.80 -23.91
CA LEU A 811 -21.28 -10.42 -23.06
C LEU A 811 -20.09 -9.47 -22.86
N GLN A 812 -20.03 -8.85 -21.68
CA GLN A 812 -19.04 -7.85 -21.31
C GLN A 812 -17.74 -8.53 -20.82
N VAL A 813 -16.82 -8.80 -21.74
CA VAL A 813 -15.51 -9.39 -21.42
C VAL A 813 -14.38 -8.44 -21.77
N LYS A 814 -13.51 -8.13 -20.81
CA LYS A 814 -12.31 -7.34 -21.07
C LYS A 814 -11.27 -8.16 -21.84
N GLN A 815 -10.72 -7.60 -22.92
CA GLN A 815 -9.73 -8.27 -23.75
C GLN A 815 -8.36 -8.36 -23.05
N LYS A 816 -7.76 -9.54 -23.04
CA LYS A 816 -6.48 -9.81 -22.37
C LYS A 816 -5.28 -9.74 -23.31
N VAL A 817 -4.86 -8.52 -23.61
CA VAL A 817 -3.78 -8.23 -24.56
C VAL A 817 -2.40 -8.03 -23.90
N SER A 818 -2.32 -7.92 -22.58
CA SER A 818 -1.05 -7.64 -21.89
C SER A 818 -0.12 -8.85 -21.81
N ALA A 819 1.19 -8.57 -21.67
CA ALA A 819 2.24 -9.58 -21.59
C ALA A 819 2.10 -10.52 -20.37
N ILE A 820 1.54 -10.01 -19.26
CA ILE A 820 1.37 -10.82 -18.06
C ILE A 820 0.34 -11.94 -18.28
N TRP A 821 -0.70 -11.69 -19.07
CA TRP A 821 -1.70 -12.69 -19.40
C TRP A 821 -1.18 -13.72 -20.40
N SER A 822 -0.32 -13.33 -21.35
CA SER A 822 0.31 -14.29 -22.26
C SER A 822 1.29 -15.21 -21.51
N LEU A 823 2.13 -14.66 -20.62
CA LEU A 823 2.99 -15.42 -19.74
C LEU A 823 2.20 -16.29 -18.76
N GLY A 824 1.12 -15.75 -18.18
CA GLY A 824 0.23 -16.48 -17.28
C GLY A 824 -0.46 -17.67 -17.97
N ALA A 825 -0.97 -17.48 -19.19
CA ALA A 825 -1.52 -18.56 -20.03
C ALA A 825 -0.51 -19.69 -20.24
N ILE A 826 0.74 -19.34 -20.56
CA ILE A 826 1.83 -20.30 -20.72
C ILE A 826 2.14 -20.99 -19.40
N GLY A 827 2.30 -20.22 -18.31
CA GLY A 827 2.57 -20.73 -16.97
C GLY A 827 1.50 -21.73 -16.51
N ILE A 828 0.22 -21.42 -16.72
CA ILE A 828 -0.92 -22.29 -16.40
C ILE A 828 -0.87 -23.57 -17.25
N SER A 829 -0.66 -23.44 -18.55
CA SER A 829 -0.57 -24.61 -19.44
C SER A 829 0.57 -25.54 -19.04
N LEU A 830 1.73 -24.98 -18.71
CA LEU A 830 2.90 -25.72 -18.31
C LEU A 830 2.69 -26.36 -16.93
N ALA A 831 2.18 -25.61 -15.96
CA ALA A 831 1.89 -26.10 -14.62
C ALA A 831 0.86 -27.24 -14.65
N ALA A 832 -0.26 -27.09 -15.36
CA ALA A 832 -1.29 -28.12 -15.44
C ALA A 832 -0.75 -29.46 -15.99
N VAL A 833 0.03 -29.41 -17.08
CA VAL A 833 0.58 -30.62 -17.69
C VAL A 833 1.74 -31.18 -16.84
N LEU A 834 2.59 -30.34 -16.24
CA LEU A 834 3.67 -30.79 -15.36
C LEU A 834 3.14 -31.39 -14.05
N ILE A 835 2.08 -30.85 -13.45
CA ILE A 835 1.42 -31.41 -12.26
C ILE A 835 0.83 -32.77 -12.60
N GLY A 836 0.09 -32.88 -13.71
CA GLY A 836 -0.41 -34.17 -14.20
C GLY A 836 0.72 -35.19 -14.43
N GLY A 837 1.84 -34.74 -15.02
CA GLY A 837 3.06 -35.53 -15.15
C GLY A 837 3.63 -35.97 -13.80
N MET A 838 3.89 -35.05 -12.88
CA MET A 838 4.48 -35.32 -11.56
C MET A 838 3.63 -36.23 -10.68
N VAL A 839 2.31 -36.03 -10.64
CA VAL A 839 1.38 -36.90 -9.89
C VAL A 839 1.46 -38.32 -10.42
N ALA A 840 1.50 -38.49 -11.75
CA ALA A 840 1.67 -39.79 -12.37
C ALA A 840 3.02 -40.44 -12.00
N LEU A 841 4.10 -39.64 -11.92
CA LEU A 841 5.44 -40.10 -11.53
C LEU A 841 5.50 -40.58 -10.07
N ARG A 842 4.95 -39.82 -9.12
CA ARG A 842 4.96 -40.17 -7.69
C ARG A 842 4.28 -41.51 -7.43
N ASN A 843 3.16 -41.76 -8.10
CA ASN A 843 2.40 -43.00 -7.96
C ASN A 843 3.07 -44.20 -8.63
N SER A 844 4.06 -43.97 -9.51
CA SER A 844 4.69 -45.03 -10.29
C SER A 844 5.98 -45.59 -9.73
N VAL A 845 6.72 -44.81 -8.94
CA VAL A 845 7.91 -45.31 -8.20
C VAL A 845 7.54 -46.50 -7.28
N SER A 846 6.24 -46.69 -6.99
CA SER A 846 5.69 -47.85 -6.28
C SER A 846 5.61 -49.15 -7.10
N ILE A 847 5.71 -49.10 -8.44
CA ILE A 847 5.40 -50.22 -9.35
C ILE A 847 6.67 -50.96 -9.79
N THR A 848 7.86 -50.36 -9.65
CA THR A 848 9.13 -51.04 -9.92
C THR A 848 9.39 -52.07 -8.80
N PRO A 849 9.33 -53.40 -9.04
CA PRO A 849 9.32 -54.39 -7.96
C PRO A 849 10.62 -54.42 -7.14
N SER A 850 11.75 -54.00 -7.73
CA SER A 850 13.06 -53.95 -7.07
C SER A 850 13.22 -52.79 -6.08
N LEU A 851 12.19 -51.96 -5.90
CA LEU A 851 12.21 -50.75 -5.06
C LEU A 851 11.47 -50.87 -3.73
N MET A 852 11.33 -52.07 -3.15
CA MET A 852 11.33 -52.18 -1.68
C MET A 852 12.75 -51.98 -1.13
N ARG A 853 13.31 -50.79 -1.39
CA ARG A 853 14.67 -50.37 -0.96
C ARG A 853 14.62 -49.27 0.10
N ARG A 854 13.48 -49.08 0.76
CA ARG A 854 13.37 -48.25 1.96
C ARG A 854 13.17 -49.16 3.16
N TRP A 855 14.27 -49.39 3.87
CA TRP A 855 14.20 -49.92 5.22
C TRP A 855 13.20 -49.09 6.04
N LYS A 856 12.32 -49.77 6.75
CA LYS A 856 11.41 -49.20 7.73
C LYS A 856 11.80 -49.79 9.08
N VAL A 857 11.83 -48.93 10.10
CA VAL A 857 11.86 -49.39 11.50
C VAL A 857 10.56 -50.20 11.70
N ALA A 858 10.66 -51.46 12.09
CA ALA A 858 9.48 -52.22 12.47
C ALA A 858 8.90 -51.56 13.73
N THR A 859 7.66 -51.09 13.67
CA THR A 859 6.97 -50.57 14.85
C THR A 859 6.67 -51.74 15.77
N LEU A 860 7.51 -51.92 16.79
CA LEU A 860 7.18 -52.74 17.97
C LEU A 860 6.27 -51.91 18.89
N GLY A 861 5.34 -52.58 19.58
CA GLY A 861 4.23 -51.96 20.30
C GLY A 861 4.65 -50.99 21.41
N ASP A 862 3.69 -50.16 21.84
CA ASP A 862 3.78 -49.01 22.78
C ASP A 862 4.39 -49.28 24.18
N SER A 863 5.14 -50.35 24.40
CA SER A 863 5.69 -50.74 25.72
C SER A 863 7.21 -50.92 25.81
N GLU A 864 8.00 -50.62 24.77
CA GLU A 864 9.47 -50.65 24.86
C GLU A 864 10.07 -49.24 24.84
N ILE A 865 10.83 -48.90 25.90
CA ILE A 865 11.54 -47.61 26.06
C ILE A 865 12.69 -47.47 25.04
N GLU A 866 13.22 -48.60 24.53
CA GLU A 866 14.28 -48.65 23.53
C GLU A 866 13.80 -49.38 22.26
N THR A 867 14.04 -48.82 21.08
CA THR A 867 13.79 -49.50 19.80
C THR A 867 14.96 -50.40 19.44
N ARG A 868 14.69 -51.71 19.34
CA ARG A 868 15.67 -52.73 18.90
C ARG A 868 15.65 -52.92 17.39
N ILE A 869 16.82 -52.86 16.76
CA ILE A 869 17.02 -53.14 15.33
C ILE A 869 18.12 -54.19 15.18
N GLU A 870 17.78 -55.33 14.60
CA GLU A 870 18.77 -56.31 14.16
C GLU A 870 19.44 -55.81 12.86
N LEU A 871 20.76 -55.68 12.89
CA LEU A 871 21.54 -55.32 11.72
C LEU A 871 21.85 -56.58 10.92
N PRO A 872 21.72 -56.56 9.58
CA PRO A 872 21.77 -57.77 8.75
C PRO A 872 23.22 -58.22 8.50
N ILE A 873 23.97 -58.51 9.56
CA ILE A 873 25.36 -58.93 9.48
C ILE A 873 25.74 -59.84 10.64
N HIS A 874 26.44 -60.92 10.32
CA HIS A 874 26.99 -61.86 11.28
C HIS A 874 28.51 -61.87 11.10
N ALA A 875 29.24 -61.63 12.18
CA ALA A 875 30.68 -61.70 12.19
C ALA A 875 31.16 -63.09 12.63
N PHE A 876 32.08 -63.69 11.88
CA PHE A 876 32.72 -64.95 12.29
C PHE A 876 33.74 -64.70 13.42
N PRO A 877 34.02 -65.69 14.30
CA PRO A 877 34.98 -65.51 15.39
C PRO A 877 36.36 -65.02 14.95
N GLU A 878 36.79 -65.43 13.76
CA GLU A 878 38.08 -65.08 13.15
C GLU A 878 38.16 -63.61 12.71
N GLU A 879 37.02 -62.98 12.40
CA GLU A 879 36.93 -61.59 11.90
C GLU A 879 36.36 -60.62 12.95
N LEU A 880 36.06 -61.08 14.16
CA LEU A 880 35.44 -60.26 15.20
C LEU A 880 36.27 -59.02 15.56
N ASP A 881 37.58 -59.18 15.70
CA ASP A 881 38.47 -58.07 16.02
C ASP A 881 38.58 -57.07 14.86
N GLU A 882 38.60 -57.54 13.61
CA GLU A 882 38.62 -56.66 12.44
C GLU A 882 37.29 -55.90 12.27
N TYR A 883 36.16 -56.60 12.44
CA TYR A 883 34.83 -56.01 12.37
C TYR A 883 34.59 -54.96 13.46
N THR A 884 34.99 -55.25 14.69
CA THR A 884 34.85 -54.31 15.81
C THR A 884 35.75 -53.09 15.65
N ASN A 885 36.97 -53.27 15.13
CA ASN A 885 37.87 -52.16 14.80
C ASN A 885 37.30 -51.30 13.64
N PHE A 886 36.69 -51.92 12.64
CA PHE A 886 36.05 -51.21 11.54
C PHE A 886 34.86 -50.34 12.00
N ILE A 887 34.00 -50.89 12.87
CA ILE A 887 32.91 -50.10 13.48
C ILE A 887 33.49 -48.94 14.29
N GLU A 888 34.52 -49.20 15.10
CA GLU A 888 35.15 -48.15 15.91
C GLU A 888 35.74 -47.03 15.03
N GLU A 889 36.42 -47.38 13.95
CA GLU A 889 36.97 -46.43 12.97
C GLU A 889 35.86 -45.57 12.35
N LYS A 890 34.78 -46.19 11.87
CA LYS A 890 33.64 -45.49 11.25
C LYS A 890 32.91 -44.57 12.23
N LEU A 891 32.75 -44.99 13.49
CA LEU A 891 32.17 -44.14 14.53
C LEU A 891 33.10 -42.96 14.88
N ARG A 892 34.43 -43.17 14.87
CA ARG A 892 35.43 -42.10 15.08
C ARG A 892 35.51 -41.12 13.91
N GLU A 893 35.37 -41.59 12.67
CA GLU A 893 35.21 -40.74 11.48
C GLU A 893 33.95 -39.87 11.61
N GLY A 894 32.84 -40.43 12.10
CA GLY A 894 31.60 -39.70 12.37
C GLY A 894 31.72 -38.58 13.41
N MET A 895 32.79 -38.56 14.21
CA MET A 895 33.12 -37.45 15.12
C MET A 895 33.87 -36.30 14.42
N LYS A 896 34.35 -36.48 13.18
CA LYS A 896 35.12 -35.48 12.41
C LYS A 896 34.31 -34.99 11.20
N GLY A 897 33.89 -33.72 11.20
CA GLY A 897 33.16 -33.09 10.10
C GLY A 897 32.33 -31.88 10.54
N ARG A 898 31.85 -31.05 9.60
CA ARG A 898 30.95 -29.90 9.88
C ARG A 898 29.56 -30.33 10.34
N GLU A 899 29.11 -31.52 9.92
CA GLU A 899 27.91 -32.19 10.42
C GLU A 899 28.36 -33.29 11.41
N MET A 900 28.60 -32.93 12.67
CA MET A 900 29.01 -33.91 13.70
C MET A 900 27.89 -34.93 13.91
N MET A 901 28.07 -36.15 13.41
CA MET A 901 27.05 -37.22 13.48
C MET A 901 27.16 -38.09 14.73
N VAL A 902 28.31 -38.15 15.39
CA VAL A 902 28.56 -39.01 16.56
C VAL A 902 29.26 -38.22 17.67
N SER A 903 28.82 -38.38 18.93
CA SER A 903 29.47 -37.82 20.12
C SER A 903 29.45 -38.80 21.30
N ILE A 904 30.38 -38.67 22.26
CA ILE A 904 30.50 -39.52 23.47
C ILE A 904 30.58 -41.02 23.13
N LEU A 905 31.54 -41.40 22.28
CA LEU A 905 31.79 -42.82 21.96
C LEU A 905 32.47 -43.52 23.15
N LYS A 906 31.81 -44.54 23.71
CA LYS A 906 32.37 -45.44 24.71
C LYS A 906 32.31 -46.89 24.20
N LYS A 907 33.45 -47.58 24.23
CA LYS A 907 33.56 -49.02 23.98
C LYS A 907 33.70 -49.72 25.32
N THR A 908 32.83 -50.68 25.59
CA THR A 908 32.93 -51.57 26.74
C THR A 908 33.03 -53.00 26.23
N VAL A 909 33.90 -53.78 26.85
CA VAL A 909 34.09 -55.20 26.56
C VAL A 909 33.72 -55.95 27.82
N GLU A 910 32.62 -56.71 27.77
CA GLU A 910 32.14 -57.57 28.85
C GLU A 910 32.11 -58.98 28.30
N ASP A 911 33.00 -59.85 28.79
CA ASP A 911 33.20 -61.23 28.30
C ASP A 911 33.41 -61.31 26.77
N ASP A 912 32.58 -62.10 26.07
CA ASP A 912 32.55 -62.22 24.60
C ASP A 912 31.66 -61.17 23.93
N THR A 913 31.05 -60.26 24.70
CA THR A 913 30.18 -59.21 24.17
C THR A 913 30.96 -57.90 23.98
N ARG A 914 30.79 -57.26 22.83
CA ARG A 914 31.39 -55.95 22.50
C ARG A 914 30.29 -54.91 22.39
N VAL A 915 30.34 -53.86 23.21
CA VAL A 915 29.31 -52.83 23.26
C VAL A 915 29.88 -51.46 22.91
N PHE A 916 29.27 -50.79 21.93
CA PHE A 916 29.55 -49.40 21.59
C PHE A 916 28.36 -48.52 21.96
N SER A 917 28.58 -47.54 22.84
CA SER A 917 27.58 -46.53 23.21
C SER A 917 27.97 -45.19 22.61
N PHE A 918 27.03 -44.50 21.96
CA PHE A 918 27.26 -43.17 21.39
C PHE A 918 25.98 -42.37 21.20
N ILE A 919 26.10 -41.05 21.14
CA ILE A 919 25.02 -40.13 20.82
C ILE A 919 25.10 -39.75 19.35
N TYR A 920 23.99 -39.86 18.63
CA TYR A 920 23.88 -39.37 17.27
C TYR A 920 23.19 -37.99 17.26
N LYS A 921 23.86 -36.98 16.69
CA LYS A 921 23.34 -35.61 16.55
C LYS A 921 23.40 -35.19 15.09
N SER A 922 22.44 -34.41 14.61
CA SER A 922 22.51 -33.80 13.26
C SER A 922 22.03 -32.36 13.31
N THR A 923 22.87 -31.44 12.86
CA THR A 923 22.56 -30.01 12.74
C THR A 923 22.45 -29.65 11.25
N ASN A 924 21.26 -29.81 10.67
CA ASN A 924 20.92 -29.17 9.40
C ASN A 924 20.14 -27.88 9.71
N GLY A 925 20.61 -26.75 9.15
CA GLY A 925 20.11 -25.40 9.43
C GLY A 925 18.69 -25.11 8.93
N GLY A 926 17.69 -25.79 9.46
CA GLY A 926 16.29 -25.47 9.18
C GLY A 926 15.25 -26.38 9.87
N ILE A 927 15.66 -27.43 10.58
CA ILE A 927 14.75 -28.32 11.32
C ILE A 927 15.46 -28.72 12.63
N SER A 928 14.71 -28.86 13.71
CA SER A 928 15.16 -29.21 15.07
C SER A 928 16.37 -30.16 15.12
N SER A 929 17.30 -29.90 16.05
CA SER A 929 18.47 -30.75 16.22
C SER A 929 18.05 -32.17 16.58
N LEU A 930 18.31 -33.13 15.69
CA LEU A 930 18.00 -34.54 15.90
C LEU A 930 18.94 -35.12 16.95
N TYR A 931 18.42 -35.95 17.87
CA TYR A 931 19.16 -36.52 19.00
C TYR A 931 18.70 -37.96 19.28
N THR A 932 19.63 -38.91 19.28
CA THR A 932 19.39 -40.30 19.72
C THR A 932 20.53 -40.82 20.57
N LYS A 933 20.20 -41.57 21.63
CA LYS A 933 21.17 -42.40 22.35
C LYS A 933 21.17 -43.78 21.71
N ASN A 934 22.36 -44.29 21.42
CA ASN A 934 22.53 -45.51 20.66
C ASN A 934 23.45 -46.47 21.39
N ARG A 935 23.11 -47.75 21.37
CA ARG A 935 23.94 -48.83 21.87
C ARG A 935 24.00 -49.96 20.84
N VAL A 936 25.18 -50.19 20.27
CA VAL A 936 25.45 -51.32 19.39
C VAL A 936 26.03 -52.44 20.24
N VAL A 937 25.38 -53.59 20.23
CA VAL A 937 25.78 -54.79 20.97
C VAL A 937 26.15 -55.86 19.95
N ILE A 938 27.37 -56.37 20.06
CA ILE A 938 27.86 -57.50 19.29
C ILE A 938 28.02 -58.67 20.25
N GLU A 939 27.24 -59.73 20.08
CA GLU A 939 27.15 -60.85 21.03
C GLU A 939 27.13 -62.21 20.31
N PRO A 940 27.67 -63.27 20.93
CA PRO A 940 27.68 -64.61 20.33
C PRO A 940 26.27 -65.21 20.25
N ILE A 941 25.97 -65.87 19.13
CA ILE A 941 24.74 -66.62 18.88
C ILE A 941 25.04 -68.12 18.95
N ALA A 942 24.00 -68.94 19.14
CA ALA A 942 24.08 -70.40 19.21
C ALA A 942 24.75 -71.10 18.01
N ASP A 943 24.91 -70.41 16.86
CA ASP A 943 25.57 -70.93 15.66
C ASP A 943 27.10 -70.71 15.65
N GLY A 944 27.66 -70.12 16.72
CA GLY A 944 29.08 -69.81 16.83
C GLY A 944 29.51 -68.52 16.13
N THR A 945 28.58 -67.74 15.59
CA THR A 945 28.83 -66.40 15.01
C THR A 945 28.38 -65.29 15.96
N TYR A 946 28.75 -64.05 15.66
CA TYR A 946 28.36 -62.87 16.43
C TYR A 946 27.28 -62.06 15.71
N SER A 947 26.16 -61.79 16.39
CA SER A 947 25.10 -60.90 15.91
C SER A 947 25.43 -59.45 16.22
N THR A 948 25.02 -58.51 15.37
CA THR A 948 25.03 -57.08 15.70
C THR A 948 23.61 -56.55 15.88
N THR A 949 23.29 -56.16 17.11
CA THR A 949 22.01 -55.53 17.46
C THR A 949 22.21 -54.05 17.81
N LEU A 950 21.33 -53.18 17.33
CA LEU A 950 21.31 -51.76 17.62
C LEU A 950 20.09 -51.40 18.48
N PHE A 951 20.33 -50.79 19.64
CA PHE A 951 19.31 -50.25 20.52
C PHE A 951 19.30 -48.71 20.42
N LEU A 952 18.11 -48.12 20.28
CA LEU A 952 17.91 -46.69 20.02
C LEU A 952 16.88 -46.08 20.97
N GLU A 953 17.20 -44.93 21.54
CA GLU A 953 16.28 -44.11 22.35
C GLU A 953 16.21 -42.69 21.75
N GLY A 954 15.01 -42.23 21.35
CA GLY A 954 14.79 -40.90 20.77
C GLY A 954 13.48 -40.79 19.97
N ASP A 955 13.24 -39.65 19.31
CA ASP A 955 12.08 -39.49 18.43
C ASP A 955 12.19 -40.37 17.17
N PHE A 956 11.05 -40.68 16.54
CA PHE A 956 10.99 -41.59 15.39
C PHE A 956 11.86 -41.14 14.21
N GLU A 957 11.99 -39.83 13.98
CA GLU A 957 12.80 -39.32 12.87
C GLU A 957 14.29 -39.47 13.16
N SER A 958 14.72 -39.18 14.39
CA SER A 958 16.09 -39.41 14.87
C SER A 958 16.46 -40.90 14.86
N ILE A 959 15.57 -41.79 15.35
CA ILE A 959 15.75 -43.25 15.33
C ILE A 959 15.97 -43.74 13.90
N LYS A 960 15.14 -43.26 12.96
CA LYS A 960 15.23 -43.65 11.56
C LYS A 960 16.55 -43.21 10.92
N LYS A 961 17.05 -42.02 11.23
CA LYS A 961 18.33 -41.53 10.69
C LYS A 961 19.53 -42.27 11.31
N SER A 962 19.54 -42.46 12.64
CA SER A 962 20.61 -43.20 13.32
C SER A 962 20.66 -44.68 12.89
N GLY A 963 19.50 -45.35 12.82
CA GLY A 963 19.41 -46.72 12.29
C GLY A 963 19.86 -46.83 10.83
N GLY A 964 19.52 -45.83 10.00
CA GLY A 964 19.99 -45.74 8.61
C GLY A 964 21.51 -45.55 8.49
N PHE A 965 22.12 -44.78 9.40
CA PHE A 965 23.57 -44.58 9.49
C PHE A 965 24.28 -45.89 9.85
N MET A 966 23.88 -46.57 10.93
CA MET A 966 24.51 -47.83 11.36
C MET A 966 24.35 -48.97 10.35
N ARG A 967 23.22 -49.03 9.66
CA ARG A 967 23.01 -50.00 8.58
C ARG A 967 23.94 -49.75 7.39
N ARG A 968 24.25 -48.48 7.08
CA ARG A 968 25.24 -48.13 6.05
C ARG A 968 26.64 -48.59 6.45
N VAL A 969 27.03 -48.36 7.71
CA VAL A 969 28.31 -48.86 8.25
C VAL A 969 28.41 -50.39 8.10
N CYS A 970 27.36 -51.14 8.41
CA CYS A 970 27.37 -52.60 8.22
C CYS A 970 27.44 -53.01 6.74
N LEU A 971 26.77 -52.29 5.84
CA LEU A 971 26.87 -52.54 4.40
C LEU A 971 28.28 -52.27 3.86
N ASP A 972 28.93 -51.21 4.34
CA ASP A 972 30.31 -50.88 3.98
C ASP A 972 31.28 -51.98 4.44
N TRP A 973 31.05 -52.55 5.63
CA TRP A 973 31.79 -53.75 6.09
C TRP A 973 31.58 -54.94 5.15
N SER A 974 30.33 -55.24 4.79
CA SER A 974 30.00 -56.34 3.88
C SER A 974 30.69 -56.18 2.51
N MET A 975 30.76 -54.95 1.98
CA MET A 975 31.45 -54.69 0.71
C MET A 975 32.98 -54.81 0.84
N LYS A 976 33.54 -54.41 1.99
CA LYS A 976 34.98 -54.59 2.28
C LYS A 976 35.32 -56.09 2.37
N ARG A 977 34.44 -56.87 3.03
CA ARG A 977 34.57 -58.31 3.23
C ARG A 977 34.57 -59.12 1.92
N GLU A 978 33.78 -58.72 0.92
CA GLU A 978 33.76 -59.38 -0.40
C GLU A 978 34.95 -58.99 -1.31
N GLY A 979 35.69 -57.94 -0.96
CA GLY A 979 36.84 -57.44 -1.73
C GLY A 979 38.21 -57.92 -1.26
N GLN A 980 38.28 -58.61 -0.11
CA GLN A 980 39.45 -59.35 0.39
C GLN A 980 39.29 -60.83 0.05
#